data_AF-A0A162Y4Y4-F1
#
_entry.id   AF-A0A162Y4Y4-F1
#
_cell.length_a   1.000
_cell.length_b   1.000
_cell.length_c   1.000
_cell.angle_alpha   90.00
_cell.angle_beta   90.00
_cell.angle_gamma   90.00
#
_symmetry.space_group_name_H-M   'P 1'
#
loop_
_entity.id
_entity.type
_entity.pdbx_description
1 polymer ?
#
loop_
_entity_poly.entity_id
_entity_poly.type
_entity_poly.pdbx_seq_one_letter_code
_entity_poly.pdbx_strand_id
1 'polypeptide(L)'
;MDPPTPKDFLYHLTQGNYQAALDLANELNLDKDIVYKSQWDNLDKKVISSKDIQLLEAVQDDAWVIAQCLETIANPWQIELQILNLGNTRAQERTQPIISDWEFNPDETVITDQDKVWLRSRLYFLRYLDRLSTFVKIWSNSPETQKTNSFAESYGQFRDCNLIAQAIDYARTENNIGLDAIFMHHGQEVLPQRLFILSQIPETADPSRFDLPHVSVDHEDRWIEEPWRPEKDPVESEAFSNIDQLVPDHINYLSRLQQSIQSTEYPTSAKVIAQWYKDRAHAMDSVGLSSQALELIRYAQVMGVSSLEDTANDYEWLCKYVYSSQTLTQNEDQIITLDQFKRMGSFEILEGLLSDTNTNRIVDDMKRMVLPWLEVCRKRQSIDTTDTKDNDYEEEDDERPEFLLYRWLLDESTEHLSWCCQVFEYSKPSLPVEERIIKDEIDLSRLVLAVVYSSDGSMEYLVRIFECLPIFETEDTDPVEPVNMASLLPLAGTPLGLFTALQSVGRNELTPIMDLLQTHLMAAEVLARYHATVPLRWYLSDQTAETQRQLCIRMASQAAGGVESGGAQFDRDDDWRELLDDMLRLYEDGNGIFGKLAPVEIMEIFYSSLLRCGRFRLANELMLGSTVGRIMDINKAEKLVIDAEREFFDNATTGNMYAGNMKMALDCLKVLPATSEIKKEIDLIEATHALTSEYRIADRSGNVLMPIQIRQASNRLDLISKLINTRQGIYRQHEDVLKLTHKLGYQNDTLAQVKVLSMLAGAALVDEEYETSFKLCQATVEKAQLDLPQKPKSYKDEMKQAAWQICFNFGKMDAYCDYNRRMDALAMALVLSPVEYVHDVLIVWRKLEQERAASGLPVDDPMSLDMSRYDAQAQESYGWNGLLQNTKKHQWSLGDLLKGSVHHDDSSSGNDKGINGVRKRDQLRNMVGGWLF
;
A
#
# COMPACT_ATOMS: atom_id res chain seq x y z
N MET A 1 -36.99 67.09 -88.11
CA MET A 1 -37.46 66.54 -86.83
C MET A 1 -38.88 66.10 -87.09
N ASP A 2 -39.10 64.80 -87.16
CA ASP A 2 -40.46 64.26 -87.15
C ASP A 2 -41.05 64.45 -85.74
N PRO A 3 -42.38 64.59 -85.59
CA PRO A 3 -42.98 64.73 -84.27
C PRO A 3 -42.72 63.46 -83.45
N PRO A 4 -42.41 63.59 -82.14
CA PRO A 4 -42.15 62.43 -81.29
C PRO A 4 -43.35 61.48 -81.28
N THR A 5 -43.08 60.18 -81.23
CA THR A 5 -44.12 59.16 -81.25
C THR A 5 -44.07 58.27 -79.99
N PRO A 6 -45.17 57.59 -79.64
CA PRO A 6 -45.16 56.60 -78.56
C PRO A 6 -44.16 55.45 -78.76
N LYS A 7 -43.67 55.23 -80.00
CA LYS A 7 -42.60 54.25 -80.27
C LYS A 7 -41.24 54.76 -79.79
N ASP A 8 -40.99 56.06 -79.93
CA ASP A 8 -39.74 56.68 -79.46
C ASP A 8 -39.71 56.68 -77.92
N PHE A 9 -40.85 56.93 -77.27
CA PHE A 9 -41.03 56.75 -75.83
C PHE A 9 -40.66 55.32 -75.37
N LEU A 10 -41.25 54.29 -75.98
CA LEU A 10 -40.93 52.88 -75.65
C LEU A 10 -39.47 52.51 -75.96
N TYR A 11 -38.89 53.08 -77.02
CA TYR A 11 -37.47 52.92 -77.34
C TYR A 11 -36.57 53.51 -76.24
N HIS A 12 -36.80 54.77 -75.84
CA HIS A 12 -36.02 55.37 -74.75
C HIS A 12 -36.21 54.66 -73.40
N LEU A 13 -37.43 54.19 -73.11
CA LEU A 13 -37.74 53.39 -71.91
C LEU A 13 -36.96 52.06 -71.88
N THR A 14 -37.03 51.27 -72.96
CA THR A 14 -36.33 49.97 -73.05
C THR A 14 -34.82 50.08 -73.13
N GLN A 15 -34.28 51.26 -73.49
CA GLN A 15 -32.85 51.56 -73.46
C GLN A 15 -32.37 52.17 -72.12
N GLY A 16 -33.24 52.28 -71.10
CA GLY A 16 -32.91 52.85 -69.79
C GLY A 16 -32.68 54.36 -69.78
N ASN A 17 -33.09 55.09 -70.82
CA ASN A 17 -32.94 56.54 -70.94
C ASN A 17 -34.12 57.27 -70.28
N TYR A 18 -34.30 57.05 -68.96
CA TYR A 18 -35.52 57.44 -68.23
C TYR A 18 -35.86 58.94 -68.32
N GLN A 19 -34.88 59.86 -68.27
CA GLN A 19 -35.16 61.29 -68.40
C GLN A 19 -35.76 61.63 -69.77
N ALA A 20 -35.21 61.09 -70.86
CA ALA A 20 -35.77 61.30 -72.20
C ALA A 20 -37.16 60.66 -72.33
N ALA A 21 -37.41 59.52 -71.67
CA ALA A 21 -38.74 58.93 -71.60
C ALA A 21 -39.74 59.80 -70.80
N LEU A 22 -39.32 60.43 -69.70
CA LEU A 22 -40.14 61.39 -68.94
C LEU A 22 -40.46 62.64 -69.75
N ASP A 23 -39.48 63.20 -70.47
CA ASP A 23 -39.67 64.38 -71.31
C ASP A 23 -40.67 64.08 -72.45
N LEU A 24 -40.53 62.91 -73.10
CA LEU A 24 -41.48 62.41 -74.09
C LEU A 24 -42.87 62.10 -73.49
N ALA A 25 -42.95 61.57 -72.26
CA ALA A 25 -44.23 61.34 -71.59
C ALA A 25 -44.97 62.66 -71.30
N ASN A 26 -44.24 63.72 -70.94
CA ASN A 26 -44.80 65.07 -70.81
C ASN A 26 -45.32 65.61 -72.15
N GLU A 27 -44.51 65.53 -73.23
CA GLU A 27 -44.88 66.06 -74.55
C GLU A 27 -46.05 65.30 -75.19
N LEU A 28 -46.15 64.00 -74.96
CA LEU A 28 -47.18 63.11 -75.51
C LEU A 28 -48.38 62.89 -74.57
N ASN A 29 -48.38 63.51 -73.38
CA ASN A 29 -49.38 63.31 -72.31
C ASN A 29 -49.65 61.82 -72.02
N LEU A 30 -48.55 61.05 -71.87
CA LEU A 30 -48.56 59.64 -71.50
C LEU A 30 -48.41 59.47 -69.99
N ASP A 31 -48.82 58.31 -69.49
CA ASP A 31 -48.67 57.96 -68.09
C ASP A 31 -47.18 57.85 -67.69
N LYS A 32 -46.81 58.61 -66.66
CA LYS A 32 -45.43 58.70 -66.14
C LYS A 32 -45.11 57.55 -65.19
N ASP A 33 -46.13 56.94 -64.57
CA ASP A 33 -45.94 55.79 -63.68
C ASP A 33 -45.22 54.66 -64.44
N ILE A 34 -45.50 54.48 -65.73
CA ILE A 34 -44.81 53.50 -66.59
C ILE A 34 -43.28 53.70 -66.59
N VAL A 35 -42.81 54.96 -66.55
CA VAL A 35 -41.38 55.28 -66.52
C VAL A 35 -40.79 55.04 -65.14
N TYR A 36 -41.45 55.50 -64.08
CA TYR A 36 -40.99 55.33 -62.70
C TYR A 36 -40.99 53.87 -62.26
N LYS A 37 -42.04 53.10 -62.62
CA LYS A 37 -42.14 51.65 -62.39
C LYS A 37 -41.02 50.89 -63.11
N SER A 38 -40.83 51.14 -64.40
CA SER A 38 -39.72 50.53 -65.17
C SER A 38 -38.33 50.93 -64.62
N GLN A 39 -38.17 52.15 -64.14
CA GLN A 39 -36.92 52.57 -63.50
C GLN A 39 -36.69 51.82 -62.18
N TRP A 40 -37.72 51.66 -61.35
CA TRP A 40 -37.68 50.90 -60.11
C TRP A 40 -37.41 49.42 -60.33
N ASP A 41 -38.09 48.77 -61.28
CA ASP A 41 -37.99 47.34 -61.57
C ASP A 41 -36.59 46.94 -62.06
N ASN A 42 -35.88 47.86 -62.72
CA ASN A 42 -34.51 47.66 -63.20
C ASN A 42 -33.41 47.97 -62.15
N LEU A 43 -33.77 48.32 -60.90
CA LEU A 43 -32.80 48.50 -59.80
C LEU A 43 -32.38 47.16 -59.19
N ASP A 44 -31.12 47.06 -58.78
CA ASP A 44 -30.69 46.02 -57.85
C ASP A 44 -31.29 46.31 -56.46
N LYS A 45 -32.32 45.54 -56.09
CA LYS A 45 -33.04 45.68 -54.82
C LYS A 45 -32.13 45.50 -53.60
N LYS A 46 -30.94 44.91 -53.75
CA LYS A 46 -29.97 44.74 -52.65
C LYS A 46 -29.22 46.02 -52.27
N VAL A 47 -29.22 47.05 -53.14
CA VAL A 47 -28.40 48.27 -53.01
C VAL A 47 -29.23 49.55 -53.19
N ILE A 48 -30.48 49.55 -52.69
CA ILE A 48 -31.39 50.69 -52.77
C ILE A 48 -30.88 51.86 -51.92
N SER A 49 -30.95 53.08 -52.45
CA SER A 49 -30.65 54.32 -51.72
C SER A 49 -31.91 55.18 -51.51
N SER A 50 -31.85 56.15 -50.60
CA SER A 50 -32.97 57.09 -50.36
C SER A 50 -33.37 57.91 -51.58
N LYS A 51 -32.54 58.00 -52.63
CA LYS A 51 -32.92 58.65 -53.90
C LYS A 51 -33.82 57.76 -54.75
N ASP A 52 -33.65 56.45 -54.66
CA ASP A 52 -34.43 55.48 -55.44
C ASP A 52 -35.85 55.37 -54.89
N ILE A 53 -36.05 55.60 -53.59
CA ILE A 53 -37.37 55.68 -52.94
C ILE A 53 -38.21 56.84 -53.51
N GLN A 54 -37.59 57.92 -53.98
CA GLN A 54 -38.29 59.04 -54.63
C GLN A 54 -39.01 58.62 -55.93
N LEU A 55 -38.61 57.49 -56.53
CA LEU A 55 -39.32 56.89 -57.66
C LEU A 55 -40.67 56.30 -57.23
N LEU A 56 -40.73 55.67 -56.05
CA LEU A 56 -41.99 55.19 -55.47
C LEU A 56 -42.89 56.35 -55.04
N GLU A 57 -42.33 57.42 -54.48
CA GLU A 57 -43.08 58.62 -54.10
C GLU A 57 -43.75 59.30 -55.31
N ALA A 58 -43.12 59.23 -56.49
CA ALA A 58 -43.63 59.83 -57.73
C ALA A 58 -44.81 59.06 -58.36
N VAL A 59 -44.92 57.75 -58.10
CA VAL A 59 -45.98 56.88 -58.66
C VAL A 59 -47.35 57.19 -58.01
N GLN A 60 -48.39 57.19 -58.84
CA GLN A 60 -49.78 57.45 -58.42
C GLN A 60 -50.58 56.17 -58.16
N ASP A 61 -50.17 55.04 -58.74
CA ASP A 61 -50.74 53.71 -58.47
C ASP A 61 -50.33 53.16 -57.08
N ASP A 62 -51.11 53.52 -56.06
CA ASP A 62 -50.91 53.06 -54.68
C ASP A 62 -50.92 51.53 -54.54
N ALA A 63 -51.66 50.79 -55.37
CA ALA A 63 -51.71 49.32 -55.27
C ALA A 63 -50.35 48.73 -55.60
N TRP A 64 -49.73 49.24 -56.66
CA TRP A 64 -48.39 48.86 -57.06
C TRP A 64 -47.32 49.34 -56.07
N VAL A 65 -47.40 50.59 -55.58
CA VAL A 65 -46.45 51.12 -54.58
C VAL A 65 -46.49 50.30 -53.29
N ILE A 66 -47.69 50.00 -52.78
CA ILE A 66 -47.87 49.20 -51.57
C ILE A 66 -47.34 47.77 -51.75
N ALA A 67 -47.60 47.13 -52.91
CA ALA A 67 -47.04 45.82 -53.21
C ALA A 67 -45.50 45.85 -53.22
N GLN A 68 -44.90 46.85 -53.88
CA GLN A 68 -43.44 47.00 -53.92
C GLN A 68 -42.83 47.28 -52.54
N CYS A 69 -43.48 48.07 -51.68
CA CYS A 69 -43.01 48.31 -50.32
C CYS A 69 -43.16 47.09 -49.39
N LEU A 70 -44.04 46.12 -49.69
CA LEU A 70 -44.16 44.87 -48.93
C LEU A 70 -43.16 43.80 -49.42
N GLU A 71 -42.92 43.73 -50.72
CA GLU A 71 -42.01 42.74 -51.34
C GLU A 71 -40.53 43.09 -51.19
N THR A 72 -40.19 44.39 -51.21
CA THR A 72 -38.79 44.85 -51.16
C THR A 72 -38.24 44.76 -49.74
N ILE A 73 -36.98 44.31 -49.61
CA ILE A 73 -36.22 44.35 -48.36
C ILE A 73 -34.84 44.95 -48.65
N ALA A 74 -34.50 46.06 -47.99
CA ALA A 74 -33.34 46.89 -48.30
C ALA A 74 -32.22 46.84 -47.24
N ASN A 75 -31.01 47.23 -47.68
CA ASN A 75 -29.85 47.47 -46.82
C ASN A 75 -29.40 48.94 -46.93
N PRO A 76 -28.98 49.60 -45.84
CA PRO A 76 -29.13 49.23 -44.43
C PRO A 76 -30.56 49.47 -43.91
N TRP A 77 -30.82 49.13 -42.64
CA TRP A 77 -32.14 49.21 -42.01
C TRP A 77 -32.84 50.57 -42.09
N GLN A 78 -32.09 51.67 -42.21
CA GLN A 78 -32.67 53.01 -42.40
C GLN A 78 -33.39 53.17 -43.75
N ILE A 79 -32.96 52.45 -44.78
CA ILE A 79 -33.61 52.43 -46.10
C ILE A 79 -34.89 51.59 -46.02
N GLU A 80 -34.84 50.44 -45.35
CA GLU A 80 -36.01 49.60 -45.07
C GLU A 80 -37.08 50.39 -44.31
N LEU A 81 -36.68 51.14 -43.28
CA LEU A 81 -37.57 52.01 -42.52
C LEU A 81 -38.23 53.07 -43.41
N GLN A 82 -37.53 53.63 -44.40
CA GLN A 82 -38.09 54.59 -45.34
C GLN A 82 -39.12 53.94 -46.29
N ILE A 83 -38.82 52.74 -46.82
CA ILE A 83 -39.73 51.98 -47.69
C ILE A 83 -41.01 51.59 -46.94
N LEU A 84 -40.89 51.00 -45.75
CA LEU A 84 -42.04 50.60 -44.93
C LEU A 84 -42.89 51.80 -44.49
N ASN A 85 -42.28 52.93 -44.13
CA ASN A 85 -43.04 54.14 -43.79
C ASN A 85 -43.80 54.71 -44.99
N LEU A 86 -43.19 54.77 -46.18
CA LEU A 86 -43.86 55.22 -47.40
C LEU A 86 -45.07 54.33 -47.72
N GLY A 87 -44.89 53.01 -47.67
CA GLY A 87 -45.96 52.04 -47.86
C GLY A 87 -47.08 52.19 -46.81
N ASN A 88 -46.70 52.36 -45.54
CA ASN A 88 -47.65 52.60 -44.45
C ASN A 88 -48.46 53.89 -44.67
N THR A 89 -47.83 55.01 -45.03
CA THR A 89 -48.55 56.27 -45.30
C THR A 89 -49.57 56.12 -46.42
N ARG A 90 -49.21 55.52 -47.57
CA ARG A 90 -50.17 55.27 -48.66
C ARG A 90 -51.30 54.31 -48.23
N ALA A 91 -50.98 53.28 -47.44
CA ALA A 91 -51.98 52.36 -46.91
C ALA A 91 -52.92 53.04 -45.89
N GLN A 92 -52.41 53.94 -45.05
CA GLN A 92 -53.18 54.76 -44.13
C GLN A 92 -54.13 55.69 -44.89
N GLU A 93 -53.66 56.43 -45.89
CA GLU A 93 -54.49 57.31 -46.73
C GLU A 93 -55.64 56.55 -47.42
N ARG A 94 -55.40 55.31 -47.87
CA ARG A 94 -56.43 54.46 -48.50
C ARG A 94 -57.40 53.81 -47.51
N THR A 95 -56.96 53.50 -46.30
CA THR A 95 -57.80 52.86 -45.27
C THR A 95 -58.56 53.84 -44.39
N GLN A 96 -58.08 55.08 -44.24
CA GLN A 96 -58.71 56.08 -43.38
C GLN A 96 -60.20 56.32 -43.67
N PRO A 97 -60.70 56.46 -44.93
CA PRO A 97 -62.13 56.59 -45.18
C PRO A 97 -62.93 55.36 -44.77
N ILE A 98 -62.38 54.16 -45.01
CA ILE A 98 -63.02 52.88 -44.65
C ILE A 98 -63.20 52.77 -43.13
N ILE A 99 -62.14 53.14 -42.38
CA ILE A 99 -62.15 53.14 -40.91
C ILE A 99 -63.12 54.21 -40.39
N SER A 100 -63.11 55.44 -40.92
CA SER A 100 -64.00 56.51 -40.43
C SER A 100 -65.49 56.23 -40.72
N ASP A 101 -65.79 55.61 -41.86
CA ASP A 101 -67.16 55.21 -42.19
C ASP A 101 -67.64 54.09 -41.23
N TRP A 102 -66.76 53.14 -40.90
CA TRP A 102 -67.05 52.06 -39.95
C TRP A 102 -67.20 52.57 -38.51
N GLU A 103 -66.33 53.49 -38.06
CA GLU A 103 -66.44 54.14 -36.75
C GLU A 103 -67.74 54.93 -36.59
N PHE A 104 -68.28 55.47 -37.69
CA PHE A 104 -69.53 56.24 -37.68
C PHE A 104 -70.78 55.35 -37.76
N ASN A 105 -70.77 54.28 -38.57
CA ASN A 105 -71.92 53.41 -38.84
C ASN A 105 -71.53 51.90 -38.90
N PRO A 106 -71.13 51.26 -37.79
CA PRO A 106 -70.56 49.91 -37.81
C PRO A 106 -71.53 48.81 -38.31
N ASP A 107 -72.84 48.99 -38.11
CA ASP A 107 -73.88 48.03 -38.54
C ASP A 107 -74.27 48.14 -40.03
N GLU A 108 -73.95 49.26 -40.71
CA GLU A 108 -74.33 49.51 -42.11
C GLU A 108 -73.13 49.45 -43.09
N THR A 109 -71.89 49.52 -42.60
CA THR A 109 -70.69 49.48 -43.46
C THR A 109 -70.40 48.10 -44.04
N VAL A 110 -70.45 48.00 -45.37
CA VAL A 110 -70.09 46.78 -46.11
C VAL A 110 -68.64 46.86 -46.57
N ILE A 111 -67.74 46.18 -45.84
CA ILE A 111 -66.32 46.06 -46.19
C ILE A 111 -66.17 45.14 -47.41
N THR A 112 -65.76 45.68 -48.56
CA THR A 112 -65.54 44.90 -49.78
C THR A 112 -64.25 44.07 -49.71
N ASP A 113 -64.08 43.09 -50.60
CA ASP A 113 -62.84 42.32 -50.64
C ASP A 113 -61.60 43.17 -51.01
N GLN A 114 -61.80 44.28 -51.74
CA GLN A 114 -60.73 45.24 -52.01
C GLN A 114 -60.37 46.06 -50.75
N ASP A 115 -61.36 46.45 -49.96
CA ASP A 115 -61.14 47.14 -48.67
C ASP A 115 -60.38 46.24 -47.69
N LYS A 116 -60.68 44.94 -47.65
CA LYS A 116 -59.93 43.95 -46.88
C LYS A 116 -58.46 43.90 -47.30
N VAL A 117 -58.15 43.98 -48.60
CA VAL A 117 -56.76 44.02 -49.08
C VAL A 117 -56.04 45.26 -48.54
N TRP A 118 -56.65 46.45 -48.62
CA TRP A 118 -56.05 47.68 -48.09
C TRP A 118 -55.83 47.66 -46.58
N LEU A 119 -56.84 47.24 -45.81
CA LEU A 119 -56.77 47.09 -44.36
C LEU A 119 -55.68 46.07 -43.97
N ARG A 120 -55.56 44.98 -44.73
CA ARG A 120 -54.51 43.97 -44.54
C ARG A 120 -53.11 44.50 -44.86
N SER A 121 -52.96 45.31 -45.92
CA SER A 121 -51.67 45.95 -46.22
C SER A 121 -51.23 46.91 -45.10
N ARG A 122 -52.15 47.69 -44.52
CA ARG A 122 -51.86 48.52 -43.33
C ARG A 122 -51.42 47.66 -42.15
N LEU A 123 -52.12 46.56 -41.86
CA LEU A 123 -51.75 45.60 -40.81
C LEU A 123 -50.33 45.01 -41.02
N TYR A 124 -49.99 44.61 -42.25
CA TYR A 124 -48.64 44.13 -42.58
C TYR A 124 -47.56 45.20 -42.34
N PHE A 125 -47.78 46.44 -42.78
CA PHE A 125 -46.79 47.51 -42.54
C PHE A 125 -46.58 47.79 -41.05
N LEU A 126 -47.65 47.85 -40.26
CA LEU A 126 -47.55 48.04 -38.80
C LEU A 126 -46.74 46.91 -38.15
N ARG A 127 -47.07 45.64 -38.46
CA ARG A 127 -46.34 44.47 -37.99
C ARG A 127 -44.88 44.47 -38.44
N TYR A 128 -44.59 44.86 -39.67
CA TYR A 128 -43.22 44.92 -40.20
C TYR A 128 -42.42 46.06 -39.58
N LEU A 129 -43.01 47.22 -39.29
CA LEU A 129 -42.36 48.33 -38.59
C LEU A 129 -42.03 47.99 -37.13
N ASP A 130 -42.93 47.32 -36.41
CA ASP A 130 -42.67 46.85 -35.04
C ASP A 130 -41.59 45.76 -35.03
N ARG A 131 -41.66 44.80 -35.96
CA ARG A 131 -40.62 43.77 -36.14
C ARG A 131 -39.28 44.36 -36.58
N LEU A 132 -39.26 45.39 -37.42
CA LEU A 132 -38.05 46.11 -37.80
C LEU A 132 -37.41 46.76 -36.58
N SER A 133 -38.22 47.43 -35.76
CA SER A 133 -37.75 48.10 -34.53
C SER A 133 -37.18 47.10 -33.52
N THR A 134 -37.84 45.96 -33.29
CA THR A 134 -37.30 44.85 -32.48
C THR A 134 -36.02 44.27 -33.10
N PHE A 135 -36.02 43.96 -34.40
CA PHE A 135 -34.86 43.37 -35.05
C PHE A 135 -33.65 44.30 -35.07
N VAL A 136 -33.84 45.62 -35.20
CA VAL A 136 -32.77 46.61 -35.10
C VAL A 136 -32.14 46.61 -33.70
N LYS A 137 -32.93 46.51 -32.62
CA LYS A 137 -32.41 46.35 -31.24
C LYS A 137 -31.57 45.07 -31.09
N ILE A 138 -32.06 43.94 -31.61
CA ILE A 138 -31.33 42.66 -31.55
C ILE A 138 -30.04 42.74 -32.38
N TRP A 139 -30.16 43.17 -33.63
CA TRP A 139 -29.07 43.30 -34.60
C TRP A 139 -27.94 44.21 -34.09
N SER A 140 -28.27 45.37 -33.49
CA SER A 140 -27.25 46.28 -32.95
C SER A 140 -26.37 45.67 -31.86
N ASN A 141 -26.89 44.66 -31.14
CA ASN A 141 -26.19 43.97 -30.06
C ASN A 141 -25.48 42.68 -30.49
N SER A 142 -25.55 42.30 -31.77
CA SER A 142 -24.90 41.09 -32.32
C SER A 142 -23.80 41.42 -33.34
N PRO A 143 -22.59 41.81 -32.90
CA PRO A 143 -21.51 42.23 -33.80
C PRO A 143 -20.87 41.07 -34.61
N GLU A 144 -21.22 39.82 -34.31
CA GLU A 144 -20.72 38.64 -35.04
C GLU A 144 -21.60 38.28 -36.24
N THR A 145 -22.94 38.29 -36.06
CA THR A 145 -23.89 38.09 -37.17
C THR A 145 -23.83 39.22 -38.20
N GLN A 146 -23.51 40.45 -37.76
CA GLN A 146 -23.18 41.58 -38.63
C GLN A 146 -22.00 41.34 -39.58
N LYS A 147 -21.09 40.40 -39.28
CA LYS A 147 -19.94 40.06 -40.13
C LYS A 147 -20.25 38.94 -41.13
N THR A 148 -21.22 38.09 -40.83
CA THR A 148 -21.51 36.89 -41.62
C THR A 148 -22.66 37.11 -42.61
N ASN A 149 -23.71 37.81 -42.21
CA ASN A 149 -24.95 37.93 -42.98
C ASN A 149 -25.27 39.39 -43.34
N SER A 150 -26.02 39.58 -44.42
CA SER A 150 -26.68 40.86 -44.72
C SER A 150 -27.79 41.15 -43.71
N PHE A 151 -28.01 42.44 -43.42
CA PHE A 151 -29.17 42.88 -42.64
C PHE A 151 -30.48 42.48 -43.34
N ALA A 152 -30.63 42.75 -44.64
CA ALA A 152 -31.85 42.41 -45.38
C ALA A 152 -32.14 40.90 -45.41
N GLU A 153 -31.11 40.06 -45.50
CA GLU A 153 -31.28 38.59 -45.50
C GLU A 153 -31.74 38.10 -44.12
N SER A 154 -31.16 38.64 -43.05
CA SER A 154 -31.49 38.24 -41.67
C SER A 154 -32.84 38.84 -41.20
N TYR A 155 -33.09 40.11 -41.53
CA TYR A 155 -34.36 40.77 -41.27
C TYR A 155 -35.48 40.12 -42.08
N GLY A 156 -35.27 39.76 -43.35
CA GLY A 156 -36.31 39.08 -44.14
C GLY A 156 -36.77 37.76 -43.53
N GLN A 157 -35.85 37.00 -42.92
CA GLN A 157 -36.21 35.80 -42.16
C GLN A 157 -37.04 36.15 -40.90
N PHE A 158 -36.60 37.15 -40.11
CA PHE A 158 -37.30 37.58 -38.89
C PHE A 158 -38.65 38.27 -39.16
N ARG A 159 -38.75 39.07 -40.22
CA ARG A 159 -39.91 39.86 -40.62
C ARG A 159 -41.13 38.98 -40.83
N ASP A 160 -40.93 37.80 -41.41
CA ASP A 160 -41.99 36.87 -41.78
C ASP A 160 -42.04 35.59 -40.91
N CYS A 161 -41.18 35.46 -39.88
CA CYS A 161 -41.19 34.28 -38.99
C CYS A 161 -42.40 34.22 -38.02
N ASN A 162 -42.57 33.07 -37.38
CA ASN A 162 -43.43 32.92 -36.21
C ASN A 162 -42.64 33.35 -34.95
N LEU A 163 -43.15 34.28 -34.13
CA LEU A 163 -42.37 34.80 -32.99
C LEU A 163 -42.17 33.77 -31.88
N ILE A 164 -43.14 32.88 -31.64
CA ILE A 164 -42.99 31.76 -30.68
C ILE A 164 -41.87 30.82 -31.15
N ALA A 165 -41.83 30.48 -32.44
CA ALA A 165 -40.77 29.65 -33.01
C ALA A 165 -39.40 30.34 -32.94
N GLN A 166 -39.34 31.65 -33.19
CA GLN A 166 -38.10 32.42 -33.08
C GLN A 166 -37.62 32.59 -31.62
N ALA A 167 -38.55 32.72 -30.67
CA ALA A 167 -38.24 32.75 -29.25
C ALA A 167 -37.71 31.39 -28.76
N ILE A 168 -38.26 30.28 -29.25
CA ILE A 168 -37.73 28.92 -29.02
C ILE A 168 -36.30 28.80 -29.56
N ASP A 169 -36.04 29.30 -30.77
CA ASP A 169 -34.70 29.29 -31.38
C ASP A 169 -33.70 30.16 -30.59
N TYR A 170 -34.10 31.36 -30.15
CA TYR A 170 -33.28 32.22 -29.29
C TYR A 170 -33.01 31.60 -27.90
N ALA A 171 -33.98 30.92 -27.30
CA ALA A 171 -33.78 30.16 -26.07
C ALA A 171 -32.72 29.05 -26.26
N ARG A 172 -32.84 28.25 -27.33
CA ARG A 172 -31.89 27.16 -27.65
C ARG A 172 -30.49 27.63 -27.99
N THR A 173 -30.35 28.83 -28.57
CA THR A 173 -29.06 29.44 -28.94
C THR A 173 -28.49 30.36 -27.85
N GLU A 174 -29.08 30.37 -26.65
CA GLU A 174 -28.72 31.24 -25.52
C GLU A 174 -28.72 32.76 -25.84
N ASN A 175 -29.52 33.18 -26.83
CA ASN A 175 -29.68 34.58 -27.22
C ASN A 175 -30.69 35.29 -26.31
N ASN A 176 -30.29 35.57 -25.07
CA ASN A 176 -31.08 36.30 -24.09
C ASN A 176 -31.56 37.66 -24.63
N ILE A 177 -30.69 38.46 -25.26
CA ILE A 177 -31.05 39.76 -25.85
C ILE A 177 -32.19 39.63 -26.89
N GLY A 178 -32.16 38.57 -27.71
CA GLY A 178 -33.21 38.27 -28.67
C GLY A 178 -34.53 37.86 -28.00
N LEU A 179 -34.45 37.08 -26.93
CA LEU A 179 -35.61 36.61 -26.17
C LEU A 179 -36.29 37.75 -25.40
N ASP A 180 -35.50 38.54 -24.66
CA ASP A 180 -35.96 39.72 -23.91
C ASP A 180 -36.65 40.71 -24.84
N ALA A 181 -36.06 41.00 -26.01
CA ALA A 181 -36.64 41.92 -26.99
C ALA A 181 -37.94 41.40 -27.64
N ILE A 182 -38.15 40.07 -27.68
CA ILE A 182 -39.43 39.48 -28.11
C ILE A 182 -40.46 39.56 -26.98
N PHE A 183 -40.12 39.17 -25.76
CA PHE A 183 -41.06 39.22 -24.61
C PHE A 183 -41.47 40.66 -24.27
N MET A 184 -40.53 41.61 -24.30
CA MET A 184 -40.77 43.02 -23.98
C MET A 184 -41.62 43.74 -25.03
N HIS A 185 -41.43 43.48 -26.33
CA HIS A 185 -42.10 44.24 -27.40
C HIS A 185 -43.28 43.52 -28.05
N HIS A 186 -43.36 42.19 -27.93
CA HIS A 186 -44.39 41.35 -28.56
C HIS A 186 -45.09 40.43 -27.55
N GLY A 187 -45.06 40.79 -26.25
CA GLY A 187 -45.52 39.97 -25.12
C GLY A 187 -46.89 39.31 -25.32
N GLN A 188 -47.86 40.04 -25.86
CA GLN A 188 -49.22 39.53 -26.16
C GLN A 188 -49.25 38.29 -27.09
N GLU A 189 -48.29 38.11 -28.00
CA GLU A 189 -48.22 36.94 -28.90
C GLU A 189 -47.53 35.73 -28.24
N VAL A 190 -46.61 35.95 -27.28
CA VAL A 190 -45.61 34.96 -26.85
C VAL A 190 -45.65 34.57 -25.37
N LEU A 191 -46.08 35.46 -24.48
CA LEU A 191 -46.11 35.21 -23.03
C LEU A 191 -47.05 34.06 -22.63
N PRO A 192 -48.17 33.76 -23.32
CA PRO A 192 -48.95 32.55 -23.06
C PRO A 192 -48.19 31.22 -23.26
N GLN A 193 -47.01 31.23 -23.90
CA GLN A 193 -46.14 30.06 -24.07
C GLN A 193 -44.77 30.21 -23.39
N ARG A 194 -44.54 31.28 -22.61
CA ARG A 194 -43.23 31.62 -21.98
C ARG A 194 -42.56 30.45 -21.27
N LEU A 195 -43.30 29.66 -20.46
CA LEU A 195 -42.73 28.54 -19.70
C LEU A 195 -42.22 27.41 -20.59
N PHE A 196 -42.88 27.17 -21.73
CA PHE A 196 -42.42 26.23 -22.74
C PHE A 196 -41.21 26.79 -23.49
N ILE A 197 -41.21 28.09 -23.83
CA ILE A 197 -40.08 28.75 -24.50
C ILE A 197 -38.83 28.70 -23.61
N LEU A 198 -38.96 29.09 -22.34
CA LEU A 198 -37.88 29.11 -21.36
C LEU A 198 -37.37 27.71 -20.98
N SER A 199 -38.19 26.65 -21.12
CA SER A 199 -37.70 25.28 -20.96
C SER A 199 -36.88 24.77 -22.16
N GLN A 200 -36.78 25.54 -23.26
CA GLN A 200 -35.86 25.24 -24.37
C GLN A 200 -34.46 25.85 -24.18
N ILE A 201 -34.23 26.60 -23.09
CA ILE A 201 -32.88 27.05 -22.70
C ILE A 201 -32.07 25.82 -22.27
N PRO A 202 -30.88 25.57 -22.85
CA PRO A 202 -30.05 24.41 -22.51
C PRO A 202 -29.77 24.26 -21.02
N GLU A 203 -29.72 23.02 -20.54
CA GLU A 203 -29.45 22.65 -19.15
C GLU A 203 -28.05 23.09 -18.66
N THR A 204 -27.14 23.41 -19.58
CA THR A 204 -25.79 23.92 -19.27
C THR A 204 -25.73 25.44 -19.13
N ALA A 205 -26.79 26.17 -19.49
CA ALA A 205 -26.79 27.63 -19.51
C ALA A 205 -26.97 28.22 -18.10
N ASP A 206 -26.27 29.31 -17.82
CA ASP A 206 -26.38 30.07 -16.57
C ASP A 206 -27.79 30.70 -16.44
N PRO A 207 -28.60 30.32 -15.43
CA PRO A 207 -29.94 30.88 -15.23
C PRO A 207 -29.96 32.40 -15.09
N SER A 208 -28.91 33.00 -14.52
CA SER A 208 -28.84 34.45 -14.26
C SER A 208 -28.69 35.31 -15.51
N ARG A 209 -28.38 34.70 -16.67
CA ARG A 209 -28.31 35.39 -17.96
C ARG A 209 -29.68 35.65 -18.59
N PHE A 210 -30.73 35.01 -18.11
CA PHE A 210 -32.08 35.11 -18.66
C PHE A 210 -33.01 35.69 -17.61
N ASP A 211 -33.96 36.52 -18.06
CA ASP A 211 -35.10 36.87 -17.23
C ASP A 211 -36.00 35.62 -17.14
N LEU A 212 -36.09 35.02 -15.95
CA LEU A 212 -36.91 33.83 -15.66
C LEU A 212 -38.10 34.23 -14.77
N PRO A 213 -39.15 33.39 -14.63
CA PRO A 213 -40.35 33.77 -13.90
C PRO A 213 -40.05 34.10 -12.44
N HIS A 214 -40.37 35.34 -12.07
CA HIS A 214 -40.35 35.85 -10.70
C HIS A 214 -41.72 35.59 -10.03
N VAL A 215 -41.73 35.48 -8.71
CA VAL A 215 -42.96 35.32 -7.92
C VAL A 215 -43.00 36.35 -6.80
N SER A 216 -44.04 37.18 -6.80
CA SER A 216 -44.38 38.06 -5.70
C SER A 216 -45.67 37.60 -5.02
N VAL A 217 -45.61 37.41 -3.70
CA VAL A 217 -46.72 36.89 -2.89
C VAL A 217 -47.12 35.47 -3.30
N ASP A 218 -48.22 35.28 -4.05
CA ASP A 218 -48.79 33.97 -4.40
C ASP A 218 -48.87 33.74 -5.92
N HIS A 219 -48.43 34.71 -6.74
CA HIS A 219 -48.58 34.69 -8.20
C HIS A 219 -47.27 35.10 -8.88
N GLU A 220 -47.13 34.67 -10.12
CA GLU A 220 -46.07 35.09 -11.03
C GLU A 220 -46.16 36.61 -11.29
N ASP A 221 -45.01 37.27 -11.33
CA ASP A 221 -44.94 38.69 -11.69
C ASP A 221 -45.17 38.92 -13.18
N ARG A 222 -45.71 40.09 -13.52
CA ARG A 222 -45.89 40.50 -14.91
C ARG A 222 -44.55 40.94 -15.51
N TRP A 223 -44.22 40.37 -16.66
CA TRP A 223 -43.14 40.83 -17.52
C TRP A 223 -43.28 42.32 -17.84
N ILE A 224 -42.14 42.97 -18.03
CA ILE A 224 -42.08 44.36 -18.47
C ILE A 224 -42.41 44.40 -19.97
N GLU A 225 -43.65 44.75 -20.30
CA GLU A 225 -44.12 44.94 -21.68
C GLU A 225 -44.03 46.42 -22.09
N GLU A 226 -43.23 46.73 -23.10
CA GLU A 226 -43.14 48.05 -23.76
C GLU A 226 -43.43 47.88 -25.28
N PRO A 227 -44.68 47.70 -25.72
CA PRO A 227 -44.99 47.60 -27.14
C PRO A 227 -44.56 48.88 -27.88
N TRP A 228 -44.04 48.73 -29.11
CA TRP A 228 -43.54 49.86 -29.91
C TRP A 228 -44.59 50.94 -30.20
N ARG A 229 -45.86 50.56 -30.19
CA ARG A 229 -47.02 51.45 -30.34
C ARG A 229 -47.86 51.35 -29.06
N PRO A 230 -48.04 52.45 -28.30
CA PRO A 230 -48.75 52.41 -27.02
C PRO A 230 -50.27 52.27 -27.18
N GLU A 231 -50.80 52.68 -28.33
CA GLU A 231 -52.20 52.52 -28.74
C GLU A 231 -52.25 51.59 -29.95
N LYS A 232 -53.21 50.65 -29.96
CA LYS A 232 -53.44 49.77 -31.12
C LYS A 232 -54.05 50.58 -32.26
N ASP A 233 -53.63 50.30 -33.49
CA ASP A 233 -54.22 50.92 -34.67
C ASP A 233 -55.67 50.40 -34.84
N PRO A 234 -56.63 51.19 -35.36
CA PRO A 234 -57.99 50.72 -35.56
C PRO A 234 -58.11 49.37 -36.30
N VAL A 235 -57.21 49.07 -37.25
CA VAL A 235 -57.21 47.80 -38.00
C VAL A 235 -56.81 46.57 -37.17
N GLU A 236 -56.28 46.78 -35.95
CA GLU A 236 -55.87 45.73 -35.00
C GLU A 236 -56.95 45.46 -33.94
N SER A 237 -58.09 46.15 -34.01
CA SER A 237 -59.24 45.91 -33.13
C SER A 237 -59.99 44.61 -33.49
N GLU A 238 -60.73 44.07 -32.53
CA GLU A 238 -61.48 42.81 -32.67
C GLU A 238 -62.47 42.81 -33.85
N ALA A 239 -62.95 43.99 -34.25
CA ALA A 239 -63.84 44.17 -35.40
C ALA A 239 -63.18 43.76 -36.73
N PHE A 240 -61.86 43.92 -36.86
CA PHE A 240 -61.11 43.65 -38.08
C PHE A 240 -60.28 42.36 -38.03
N SER A 241 -60.29 41.60 -36.92
CA SER A 241 -59.52 40.35 -36.77
C SER A 241 -59.77 39.31 -37.87
N ASN A 242 -60.95 39.31 -38.49
CA ASN A 242 -61.28 38.40 -39.59
C ASN A 242 -60.60 38.76 -40.93
N ILE A 243 -59.95 39.92 -41.04
CA ILE A 243 -59.16 40.31 -42.21
C ILE A 243 -57.85 39.52 -42.27
N ASP A 244 -57.32 39.08 -41.12
CA ASP A 244 -56.10 38.30 -41.05
C ASP A 244 -56.30 36.78 -41.22
N GLN A 245 -57.34 36.37 -41.96
CA GLN A 245 -57.47 34.98 -42.42
C GLN A 245 -56.32 34.66 -43.37
N LEU A 246 -55.24 34.14 -42.79
CA LEU A 246 -54.00 33.71 -43.44
C LEU A 246 -54.26 32.67 -44.53
N VAL A 247 -53.26 32.49 -45.41
CA VAL A 247 -53.19 31.32 -46.29
C VAL A 247 -53.42 30.05 -45.45
N PRO A 248 -54.31 29.12 -45.86
CA PRO A 248 -54.71 27.98 -45.02
C PRO A 248 -53.56 27.15 -44.45
N ASP A 249 -52.42 27.09 -45.14
CA ASP A 249 -51.22 26.38 -44.67
C ASP A 249 -50.59 26.98 -43.40
N HIS A 250 -50.64 28.30 -43.20
CA HIS A 250 -50.12 28.93 -41.99
C HIS A 250 -51.03 28.68 -40.79
N ILE A 251 -52.35 28.62 -40.99
CA ILE A 251 -53.33 28.23 -39.96
C ILE A 251 -53.14 26.74 -39.61
N ASN A 252 -52.94 25.89 -40.61
CA ASN A 252 -52.62 24.47 -40.43
C ASN A 252 -51.24 24.22 -39.80
N TYR A 253 -50.30 25.15 -39.91
CA TYR A 253 -49.00 25.08 -39.24
C TYR A 253 -49.12 25.50 -37.76
N LEU A 254 -49.80 26.61 -37.49
CA LEU A 254 -50.09 27.08 -36.13
C LEU A 254 -50.90 26.05 -35.32
N SER A 255 -51.93 25.44 -35.91
CA SER A 255 -52.75 24.42 -35.22
C SER A 255 -51.99 23.13 -34.92
N ARG A 256 -51.03 22.74 -35.77
CA ARG A 256 -50.09 21.63 -35.50
C ARG A 256 -49.11 22.00 -34.37
N LEU A 257 -48.56 23.22 -34.37
CA LEU A 257 -47.70 23.69 -33.29
C LEU A 257 -48.43 23.77 -31.94
N GLN A 258 -49.69 24.22 -31.92
CA GLN A 258 -50.53 24.27 -30.71
C GLN A 258 -50.81 22.89 -30.09
N GLN A 259 -50.66 21.79 -30.83
CA GLN A 259 -50.74 20.43 -30.26
C GLN A 259 -49.45 20.00 -29.54
N SER A 260 -48.32 20.65 -29.81
CA SER A 260 -47.00 20.34 -29.24
C SER A 260 -46.46 21.38 -28.26
N ILE A 261 -46.84 22.65 -28.41
CA ILE A 261 -46.41 23.76 -27.57
C ILE A 261 -47.45 23.96 -26.47
N GLN A 262 -47.05 23.71 -25.23
CA GLN A 262 -47.91 23.94 -24.07
C GLN A 262 -48.10 25.44 -23.84
N SER A 263 -49.36 25.86 -23.68
CA SER A 263 -49.69 27.21 -23.25
C SER A 263 -50.11 27.19 -21.78
N THR A 264 -49.66 28.19 -21.03
CA THR A 264 -49.96 28.37 -19.61
C THR A 264 -50.55 29.76 -19.41
N GLU A 265 -51.63 29.83 -18.62
CA GLU A 265 -52.23 31.09 -18.19
C GLU A 265 -51.17 32.08 -17.70
N TYR A 266 -51.35 33.36 -18.03
CA TYR A 266 -50.35 34.41 -17.76
C TYR A 266 -51.03 35.64 -17.11
N PRO A 267 -50.57 36.07 -15.92
CA PRO A 267 -49.64 35.37 -15.02
C PRO A 267 -50.24 34.08 -14.43
N THR A 268 -49.40 33.16 -13.96
CA THR A 268 -49.84 31.92 -13.29
C THR A 268 -49.62 31.95 -11.77
N SER A 269 -50.04 30.89 -11.07
CA SER A 269 -49.85 30.75 -9.62
C SER A 269 -48.40 30.39 -9.24
N ALA A 270 -47.94 30.83 -8.07
CA ALA A 270 -46.62 30.50 -7.53
C ALA A 270 -46.32 28.99 -7.54
N LYS A 271 -47.33 28.15 -7.27
CA LYS A 271 -47.20 26.69 -7.29
C LYS A 271 -46.81 26.12 -8.66
N VAL A 272 -47.33 26.70 -9.75
CA VAL A 272 -46.99 26.28 -11.11
C VAL A 272 -45.57 26.68 -11.46
N ILE A 273 -45.14 27.88 -11.07
CA ILE A 273 -43.75 28.33 -11.22
C ILE A 273 -42.78 27.45 -10.41
N ALA A 274 -43.11 27.14 -9.15
CA ALA A 274 -42.32 26.24 -8.31
C ALA A 274 -42.20 24.84 -8.90
N GLN A 275 -43.27 24.29 -9.49
CA GLN A 275 -43.21 23.01 -10.19
C GLN A 275 -42.34 23.09 -11.45
N TRP A 276 -42.46 24.15 -12.25
CA TRP A 276 -41.65 24.35 -13.46
C TRP A 276 -40.14 24.41 -13.16
N TYR A 277 -39.73 25.11 -12.10
CA TYR A 277 -38.32 25.12 -11.65
C TYR A 277 -37.87 23.72 -11.18
N LYS A 278 -38.73 22.96 -10.47
CA LYS A 278 -38.42 21.58 -10.05
C LYS A 278 -38.30 20.62 -11.23
N ASP A 279 -39.18 20.72 -12.22
CA ASP A 279 -39.16 19.89 -13.43
C ASP A 279 -37.90 20.16 -14.26
N ARG A 280 -37.47 21.43 -14.38
CA ARG A 280 -36.20 21.77 -15.05
C ARG A 280 -34.97 21.31 -14.27
N ALA A 281 -34.98 21.43 -12.94
CA ALA A 281 -33.90 20.89 -12.11
C ALA A 281 -33.79 19.37 -12.22
N HIS A 282 -34.93 18.66 -12.27
CA HIS A 282 -34.98 17.20 -12.51
C HIS A 282 -34.46 16.83 -13.90
N ALA A 283 -34.79 17.61 -14.94
CA ALA A 283 -34.23 17.42 -16.28
C ALA A 283 -32.70 17.56 -16.28
N MET A 284 -32.14 18.61 -15.66
CA MET A 284 -30.70 18.80 -15.48
C MET A 284 -30.03 17.61 -14.75
N ASP A 285 -30.63 17.19 -13.64
CA ASP A 285 -30.17 16.06 -12.83
C ASP A 285 -30.20 14.72 -13.58
N SER A 286 -31.21 14.50 -14.42
CA SER A 286 -31.35 13.28 -15.23
C SER A 286 -30.21 13.05 -16.23
N VAL A 287 -29.47 14.10 -16.58
CA VAL A 287 -28.25 14.07 -17.42
C VAL A 287 -26.96 14.23 -16.62
N GLY A 288 -27.04 14.21 -15.29
CA GLY A 288 -25.89 14.28 -14.37
C GLY A 288 -25.44 15.70 -14.00
N LEU A 289 -26.22 16.74 -14.33
CA LEU A 289 -25.90 18.14 -14.02
C LEU A 289 -26.48 18.58 -12.67
N SER A 290 -26.28 17.77 -11.63
CA SER A 290 -26.83 18.00 -10.28
C SER A 290 -26.41 19.33 -9.64
N SER A 291 -25.20 19.83 -9.95
CA SER A 291 -24.75 21.16 -9.54
C SER A 291 -25.52 22.30 -10.22
N GLN A 292 -25.87 22.16 -11.49
CA GLN A 292 -26.70 23.16 -12.18
C GLN A 292 -28.18 23.07 -11.74
N ALA A 293 -28.67 21.86 -11.42
CA ALA A 293 -29.96 21.67 -10.79
C ALA A 293 -30.04 22.41 -9.44
N LEU A 294 -28.99 22.32 -8.61
CA LEU A 294 -28.89 23.05 -7.34
C LEU A 294 -28.89 24.57 -7.56
N GLU A 295 -28.08 25.08 -8.48
CA GLU A 295 -28.00 26.53 -8.73
C GLU A 295 -29.29 27.08 -9.35
N LEU A 296 -30.01 26.32 -10.19
CA LEU A 296 -31.33 26.71 -10.68
C LEU A 296 -32.37 26.82 -9.55
N ILE A 297 -32.36 25.89 -8.59
CA ILE A 297 -33.26 25.93 -7.44
C ILE A 297 -32.90 27.08 -6.49
N ARG A 298 -31.62 27.33 -6.24
CA ARG A 298 -31.14 28.50 -5.46
C ARG A 298 -31.51 29.81 -6.13
N TYR A 299 -31.36 29.89 -7.45
CA TYR A 299 -31.80 31.04 -8.23
C TYR A 299 -33.31 31.26 -8.07
N ALA A 300 -34.14 30.22 -8.20
CA ALA A 300 -35.59 30.32 -7.99
C ALA A 300 -35.97 30.85 -6.59
N GLN A 301 -35.23 30.50 -5.54
CA GLN A 301 -35.43 31.08 -4.19
C GLN A 301 -35.15 32.58 -4.15
N VAL A 302 -34.11 33.06 -4.86
CA VAL A 302 -33.82 34.50 -5.01
C VAL A 302 -34.93 35.21 -5.80
N MET A 303 -35.55 34.53 -6.77
CA MET A 303 -36.68 35.03 -7.58
C MET A 303 -38.04 35.01 -6.83
N GLY A 304 -38.04 34.76 -5.52
CA GLY A 304 -39.23 34.79 -4.66
C GLY A 304 -40.06 33.49 -4.63
N VAL A 305 -39.59 32.41 -5.26
CA VAL A 305 -40.31 31.14 -5.28
C VAL A 305 -40.15 30.40 -3.95
N SER A 306 -41.25 30.25 -3.23
CA SER A 306 -41.31 29.61 -1.90
C SER A 306 -41.41 28.07 -1.95
N SER A 307 -41.13 27.41 -0.82
CA SER A 307 -41.22 25.95 -0.66
C SER A 307 -40.26 25.16 -1.56
N LEU A 308 -39.03 25.67 -1.65
CA LEU A 308 -37.90 25.08 -2.38
C LEU A 308 -36.73 24.67 -1.46
N GLU A 309 -36.79 25.01 -0.17
CA GLU A 309 -35.71 24.85 0.81
C GLU A 309 -35.28 23.39 0.94
N ASP A 310 -36.24 22.47 1.10
CA ASP A 310 -35.95 21.03 1.20
C ASP A 310 -35.38 20.48 -0.11
N THR A 311 -35.85 20.99 -1.26
CA THR A 311 -35.34 20.60 -2.58
C THR A 311 -33.91 21.09 -2.80
N ALA A 312 -33.58 22.30 -2.33
CA ALA A 312 -32.21 22.83 -2.35
C ALA A 312 -31.28 22.01 -1.43
N ASN A 313 -31.73 21.67 -0.22
CA ASN A 313 -31.00 20.83 0.71
C ASN A 313 -30.73 19.43 0.14
N ASP A 314 -31.75 18.82 -0.47
CA ASP A 314 -31.67 17.52 -1.15
C ASP A 314 -30.63 17.53 -2.28
N TYR A 315 -30.64 18.53 -3.17
CA TYR A 315 -29.64 18.68 -4.23
C TYR A 315 -28.24 19.03 -3.68
N GLU A 316 -28.13 19.77 -2.58
CA GLU A 316 -26.84 20.04 -1.94
C GLU A 316 -26.19 18.76 -1.40
N TRP A 317 -26.99 17.86 -0.81
CA TRP A 317 -26.52 16.55 -0.37
C TRP A 317 -26.17 15.61 -1.52
N LEU A 318 -26.96 15.61 -2.60
CA LEU A 318 -26.60 14.91 -3.83
C LEU A 318 -25.27 15.41 -4.39
N CYS A 319 -25.07 16.73 -4.50
CA CYS A 319 -23.80 17.31 -4.96
C CYS A 319 -22.64 16.89 -4.06
N LYS A 320 -22.80 16.98 -2.73
CA LYS A 320 -21.79 16.53 -1.77
C LYS A 320 -21.41 15.07 -2.00
N TYR A 321 -22.38 14.18 -2.17
CA TYR A 321 -22.16 12.76 -2.44
C TYR A 321 -21.48 12.52 -3.81
N VAL A 322 -22.00 13.11 -4.89
CA VAL A 322 -21.47 12.98 -6.25
C VAL A 322 -20.02 13.45 -6.35
N TYR A 323 -19.64 14.55 -5.69
CA TYR A 323 -18.27 15.07 -5.73
C TYR A 323 -17.32 14.49 -4.66
N SER A 324 -17.76 13.52 -3.85
CA SER A 324 -16.92 12.81 -2.86
C SER A 324 -16.89 11.28 -3.02
N SER A 325 -17.75 10.72 -3.87
CA SER A 325 -17.88 9.28 -4.06
C SER A 325 -17.00 8.77 -5.21
N GLN A 326 -16.02 7.93 -4.87
CA GLN A 326 -15.18 7.22 -5.84
C GLN A 326 -15.96 6.29 -6.77
N THR A 327 -17.20 5.93 -6.43
CA THR A 327 -18.09 5.05 -7.20
C THR A 327 -18.23 5.49 -8.66
N LEU A 328 -18.19 6.80 -8.92
CA LEU A 328 -18.26 7.40 -10.26
C LEU A 328 -16.95 7.26 -11.07
N THR A 329 -15.81 7.02 -10.41
CA THR A 329 -14.50 6.84 -11.09
C THR A 329 -14.29 5.43 -11.63
N GLN A 330 -15.04 4.45 -11.13
CA GLN A 330 -14.95 3.05 -11.57
C GLN A 330 -15.94 2.73 -12.70
N ASN A 331 -17.08 3.41 -12.74
CA ASN A 331 -18.10 3.30 -13.78
C ASN A 331 -18.41 4.68 -14.39
N GLU A 332 -17.68 5.10 -15.43
CA GLU A 332 -17.82 6.41 -16.08
C GLU A 332 -19.26 6.70 -16.60
N ASP A 333 -20.07 5.66 -16.83
CA ASP A 333 -21.45 5.76 -17.33
C ASP A 333 -22.55 5.87 -16.23
N GLN A 334 -22.22 5.75 -14.94
CA GLN A 334 -23.23 5.63 -13.88
C GLN A 334 -23.63 6.99 -13.27
N ILE A 335 -24.66 7.63 -13.82
CA ILE A 335 -25.25 8.86 -13.27
C ILE A 335 -26.17 8.53 -12.08
N ILE A 336 -25.88 9.12 -10.92
CA ILE A 336 -26.73 9.05 -9.72
C ILE A 336 -27.63 10.30 -9.69
N THR A 337 -28.92 10.10 -9.92
CA THR A 337 -29.94 11.16 -9.83
C THR A 337 -30.47 11.32 -8.42
N LEU A 338 -31.15 12.43 -8.13
CA LEU A 338 -31.74 12.69 -6.82
C LEU A 338 -32.75 11.62 -6.39
N ASP A 339 -33.54 11.09 -7.33
CA ASP A 339 -34.49 10.00 -7.07
C ASP A 339 -33.80 8.68 -6.70
N GLN A 340 -32.57 8.45 -7.17
CA GLN A 340 -31.75 7.31 -6.78
C GLN A 340 -31.12 7.56 -5.42
N PHE A 341 -30.49 8.72 -5.22
CA PHE A 341 -29.86 9.12 -3.96
C PHE A 341 -30.84 9.07 -2.77
N LYS A 342 -32.10 9.47 -2.97
CA LYS A 342 -33.16 9.37 -1.94
C LYS A 342 -33.55 7.93 -1.56
N ARG A 343 -33.16 6.92 -2.34
CA ARG A 343 -33.43 5.49 -2.09
C ARG A 343 -32.22 4.74 -1.53
N MET A 344 -31.04 5.36 -1.52
CA MET A 344 -29.82 4.77 -0.98
C MET A 344 -29.89 4.70 0.55
N GLY A 345 -29.20 3.73 1.14
CA GLY A 345 -29.17 3.58 2.61
C GLY A 345 -28.39 4.72 3.28
N SER A 346 -28.81 5.14 4.48
CA SER A 346 -28.09 6.20 5.23
C SER A 346 -26.62 5.86 5.51
N PHE A 347 -26.30 4.57 5.66
CA PHE A 347 -24.94 4.04 5.79
C PHE A 347 -24.16 4.08 4.46
N GLU A 348 -24.76 3.61 3.37
CA GLU A 348 -24.20 3.63 2.01
C GLU A 348 -23.87 5.06 1.54
N ILE A 349 -24.72 6.02 1.92
CA ILE A 349 -24.46 7.45 1.69
C ILE A 349 -23.25 7.92 2.51
N LEU A 350 -23.14 7.54 3.79
CA LEU A 350 -22.01 7.88 4.66
C LEU A 350 -20.68 7.29 4.13
N GLU A 351 -20.69 6.03 3.69
CA GLU A 351 -19.52 5.38 3.06
C GLU A 351 -19.07 6.15 1.81
N GLY A 352 -19.99 6.47 0.90
CA GLY A 352 -19.64 7.23 -0.31
C GLY A 352 -19.14 8.65 -0.01
N LEU A 353 -19.70 9.33 0.99
CA LEU A 353 -19.23 10.66 1.45
C LEU A 353 -17.79 10.65 1.98
N LEU A 354 -17.27 9.49 2.39
CA LEU A 354 -15.93 9.31 2.95
C LEU A 354 -14.97 8.56 2.03
N SER A 355 -15.42 8.03 0.88
CA SER A 355 -14.59 7.15 0.04
C SER A 355 -13.28 7.77 -0.47
N ASP A 356 -13.21 9.09 -0.67
CA ASP A 356 -12.00 9.85 -1.03
C ASP A 356 -11.20 10.41 0.17
N THR A 357 -11.51 9.99 1.40
CA THR A 357 -10.85 10.49 2.61
C THR A 357 -9.44 9.92 2.81
N ASN A 358 -8.69 10.52 3.74
CA ASN A 358 -7.37 10.05 4.15
C ASN A 358 -7.00 10.62 5.52
N THR A 359 -5.89 10.16 6.11
CA THR A 359 -5.45 10.50 7.47
C THR A 359 -5.33 12.01 7.74
N ASN A 360 -5.06 12.84 6.73
CA ASN A 360 -4.97 14.30 6.89
C ASN A 360 -6.32 15.02 6.75
N ARG A 361 -7.30 14.40 6.06
CA ARG A 361 -8.60 15.00 5.77
C ARG A 361 -9.74 14.47 6.63
N ILE A 362 -9.62 13.26 7.18
CA ILE A 362 -10.69 12.54 7.89
C ILE A 362 -11.40 13.40 8.94
N VAL A 363 -10.69 14.19 9.73
CA VAL A 363 -11.29 15.07 10.76
C VAL A 363 -12.12 16.20 10.14
N ASP A 364 -11.64 16.79 9.04
CA ASP A 364 -12.34 17.84 8.30
C ASP A 364 -13.55 17.26 7.55
N ASP A 365 -13.40 16.12 6.88
CA ASP A 365 -14.48 15.44 6.17
C ASP A 365 -15.56 14.97 7.16
N MET A 366 -15.18 14.44 8.34
CA MET A 366 -16.11 14.12 9.44
C MET A 366 -16.93 15.35 9.89
N LYS A 367 -16.28 16.49 10.10
CA LYS A 367 -16.94 17.72 10.58
C LYS A 367 -17.80 18.40 9.52
N ARG A 368 -17.43 18.31 8.24
CA ARG A 368 -18.11 19.00 7.12
C ARG A 368 -19.17 18.14 6.43
N MET A 369 -19.00 16.83 6.43
CA MET A 369 -19.84 15.88 5.68
C MET A 369 -20.61 14.96 6.63
N VAL A 370 -19.93 14.27 7.56
CA VAL A 370 -20.57 13.21 8.36
C VAL A 370 -21.47 13.76 9.46
N LEU A 371 -20.96 14.62 10.36
CA LEU A 371 -21.77 15.17 11.44
C LEU A 371 -23.02 15.93 10.94
N PRO A 372 -22.96 16.73 9.85
CA PRO A 372 -24.17 17.32 9.27
C PRO A 372 -25.08 16.30 8.59
N TRP A 373 -24.57 15.17 8.07
CA TRP A 373 -25.39 14.08 7.52
C TRP A 373 -26.18 13.34 8.62
N LEU A 374 -25.55 13.10 9.78
CA LEU A 374 -26.24 12.51 10.94
C LEU A 374 -27.39 13.40 11.44
N GLU A 375 -27.24 14.72 11.36
CA GLU A 375 -28.32 15.68 11.65
C GLU A 375 -29.49 15.56 10.67
N VAL A 376 -29.23 15.30 9.38
CA VAL A 376 -30.28 15.04 8.38
C VAL A 376 -30.97 13.70 8.65
N CYS A 377 -30.21 12.65 8.99
CA CYS A 377 -30.78 11.36 9.36
C CYS A 377 -31.72 11.47 10.57
N ARG A 378 -31.30 12.19 11.63
CA ARG A 378 -32.13 12.43 12.82
C ARG A 378 -33.42 13.17 12.51
N LYS A 379 -33.38 14.16 11.61
CA LYS A 379 -34.58 14.88 11.15
C LYS A 379 -35.54 13.98 10.39
N ARG A 380 -35.03 13.09 9.52
CA ARG A 380 -35.85 12.11 8.79
C ARG A 380 -36.57 11.14 9.74
N GLN A 381 -35.84 10.51 10.67
CA GLN A 381 -36.43 9.64 11.71
C GLN A 381 -37.50 10.36 12.57
N SER A 382 -37.30 11.63 12.90
CA SER A 382 -38.27 12.43 13.68
C SER A 382 -39.57 12.76 12.94
N ILE A 383 -39.63 12.56 11.62
CA ILE A 383 -40.83 12.79 10.81
C ILE A 383 -41.65 11.51 10.73
N ASP A 384 -41.05 10.37 10.37
CA ASP A 384 -41.75 9.09 10.22
C ASP A 384 -42.45 8.64 11.52
N THR A 385 -41.82 8.87 12.68
CA THR A 385 -42.39 8.57 14.02
C THR A 385 -43.63 9.39 14.40
N THR A 386 -44.08 10.35 13.57
CA THR A 386 -45.29 11.13 13.84
C THR A 386 -46.56 10.61 13.16
N ASP A 387 -46.45 9.81 12.09
CA ASP A 387 -47.60 9.31 11.30
C ASP A 387 -48.01 7.85 11.62
N THR A 388 -47.18 7.07 12.32
CA THR A 388 -47.50 5.69 12.76
C THR A 388 -47.54 5.54 14.28
N LYS A 389 -48.74 5.67 14.87
CA LYS A 389 -48.98 5.45 16.32
C LYS A 389 -49.78 4.18 16.67
N ASP A 390 -50.10 3.33 15.70
CA ASP A 390 -51.10 2.27 15.84
C ASP A 390 -50.60 0.83 15.53
N ASN A 391 -49.29 0.55 15.58
CA ASN A 391 -48.75 -0.81 15.41
C ASN A 391 -47.87 -1.25 16.58
N ASP A 392 -48.44 -2.02 17.51
CA ASP A 392 -47.73 -2.76 18.58
C ASP A 392 -46.94 -3.97 18.01
N TYR A 393 -45.99 -3.71 17.12
CA TYR A 393 -44.89 -4.64 16.86
C TYR A 393 -43.62 -4.02 17.41
N GLU A 394 -42.80 -4.85 18.08
CA GLU A 394 -41.50 -4.44 18.63
C GLU A 394 -40.64 -3.90 17.49
N GLU A 395 -40.54 -2.57 17.37
CA GLU A 395 -39.62 -1.89 16.47
C GLU A 395 -38.20 -2.29 16.89
N GLU A 396 -37.48 -2.98 15.99
CA GLU A 396 -36.06 -3.27 16.18
C GLU A 396 -35.35 -1.94 16.39
N ASP A 397 -34.74 -1.73 17.57
CA ASP A 397 -34.24 -0.44 18.08
C ASP A 397 -33.73 0.47 16.96
N ASP A 398 -34.51 1.51 16.62
CA ASP A 398 -34.20 2.49 15.58
C ASP A 398 -32.77 3.02 15.80
N GLU A 399 -31.82 2.53 14.99
CA GLU A 399 -30.40 2.72 15.28
C GLU A 399 -30.10 4.22 15.32
N ARG A 400 -29.67 4.70 16.52
CA ARG A 400 -29.27 6.09 16.75
C ARG A 400 -28.38 6.55 15.59
N PRO A 401 -28.59 7.71 14.94
CA PRO A 401 -27.78 8.14 13.79
C PRO A 401 -26.27 8.06 14.01
N GLU A 402 -25.83 8.32 15.24
CA GLU A 402 -24.45 8.17 15.71
C GLU A 402 -23.87 6.76 15.43
N PHE A 403 -24.69 5.71 15.47
CA PHE A 403 -24.29 4.34 15.18
C PHE A 403 -23.81 4.14 13.72
N LEU A 404 -24.29 4.93 12.76
CA LEU A 404 -23.79 4.88 11.38
C LEU A 404 -22.30 5.24 11.32
N LEU A 405 -21.90 6.28 12.05
CA LEU A 405 -20.50 6.67 12.23
C LEU A 405 -19.71 5.62 13.02
N TYR A 406 -20.31 5.09 14.10
CA TYR A 406 -19.65 4.09 14.94
C TYR A 406 -19.34 2.82 14.17
N ARG A 407 -20.30 2.31 13.40
CA ARG A 407 -20.14 1.16 12.51
C ARG A 407 -19.04 1.41 11.48
N TRP A 408 -19.06 2.56 10.80
CA TRP A 408 -18.02 2.92 9.83
C TRP A 408 -16.63 2.93 10.47
N LEU A 409 -16.47 3.56 11.64
CA LEU A 409 -15.19 3.57 12.38
C LEU A 409 -14.72 2.17 12.79
N LEU A 410 -15.65 1.25 13.07
CA LEU A 410 -15.36 -0.12 13.49
C LEU A 410 -14.97 -1.00 12.30
N ASP A 411 -15.64 -0.87 11.16
CA ASP A 411 -15.31 -1.59 9.93
C ASP A 411 -13.90 -1.16 9.42
N GLU A 412 -13.62 0.15 9.36
CA GLU A 412 -12.33 0.73 8.95
C GLU A 412 -11.17 0.49 9.94
N SER A 413 -11.47 0.12 11.19
CA SER A 413 -10.46 0.02 12.27
C SER A 413 -9.38 -1.04 12.05
N THR A 414 -9.66 -2.01 11.16
CA THR A 414 -8.77 -3.13 10.87
C THR A 414 -7.69 -2.78 9.85
N GLU A 415 -8.02 -1.99 8.83
CA GLU A 415 -7.07 -1.55 7.79
C GLU A 415 -6.50 -0.14 8.06
N HIS A 416 -7.30 0.75 8.65
CA HIS A 416 -7.03 2.17 8.76
C HIS A 416 -7.07 2.71 10.20
N LEU A 417 -6.43 2.00 11.15
CA LEU A 417 -6.27 2.43 12.55
C LEU A 417 -5.79 3.89 12.73
N SER A 418 -4.99 4.42 11.79
CA SER A 418 -4.55 5.82 11.81
C SER A 418 -5.71 6.83 11.70
N TRP A 419 -6.79 6.49 10.98
CA TRP A 419 -8.00 7.31 10.84
C TRP A 419 -8.79 7.32 12.14
N CYS A 420 -9.03 6.14 12.73
CA CYS A 420 -9.66 5.99 14.04
C CYS A 420 -8.89 6.79 15.10
N CYS A 421 -7.56 6.73 15.11
CA CYS A 421 -6.72 7.51 16.01
C CYS A 421 -6.96 9.03 15.88
N GLN A 422 -7.05 9.57 14.65
CA GLN A 422 -7.37 10.99 14.47
C GLN A 422 -8.80 11.34 14.94
N VAL A 423 -9.79 10.48 14.66
CA VAL A 423 -11.16 10.72 15.10
C VAL A 423 -11.31 10.67 16.63
N PHE A 424 -10.62 9.76 17.30
CA PHE A 424 -10.59 9.69 18.77
C PHE A 424 -9.84 10.87 19.41
N GLU A 425 -8.74 11.33 18.82
CA GLU A 425 -8.03 12.54 19.27
C GLU A 425 -8.92 13.79 19.20
N TYR A 426 -9.74 13.89 18.14
CA TYR A 426 -10.79 14.92 18.00
C TYR A 426 -12.13 14.56 18.68
N SER A 427 -12.12 13.59 19.59
CA SER A 427 -13.24 13.26 20.48
C SER A 427 -12.84 13.31 21.97
N LYS A 428 -11.62 13.75 22.29
CA LYS A 428 -11.09 13.78 23.66
C LYS A 428 -12.00 14.58 24.62
N PRO A 429 -12.24 14.08 25.84
CA PRO A 429 -13.00 14.79 26.88
C PRO A 429 -12.41 16.15 27.31
N SER A 430 -11.13 16.40 27.02
CA SER A 430 -10.49 17.71 27.20
C SER A 430 -10.97 18.80 26.23
N LEU A 431 -11.68 18.42 25.14
CA LEU A 431 -12.21 19.34 24.14
C LEU A 431 -13.65 19.77 24.48
N PRO A 432 -14.08 20.99 24.07
CA PRO A 432 -15.49 21.41 24.11
C PRO A 432 -16.39 20.43 23.34
N VAL A 433 -17.61 20.20 23.83
CA VAL A 433 -18.55 19.20 23.26
C VAL A 433 -18.94 19.54 21.81
N GLU A 434 -18.89 20.82 21.44
CA GLU A 434 -19.13 21.34 20.09
C GLU A 434 -18.00 20.98 19.12
N GLU A 435 -16.78 20.79 19.61
CA GLU A 435 -15.60 20.44 18.79
C GLU A 435 -15.39 18.94 18.65
N ARG A 436 -16.03 18.12 19.50
CA ARG A 436 -15.91 16.66 19.51
C ARG A 436 -16.66 16.01 18.33
N ILE A 437 -16.05 14.99 17.73
CA ILE A 437 -16.73 14.13 16.74
C ILE A 437 -17.66 13.15 17.45
N ILE A 438 -17.14 12.33 18.36
CA ILE A 438 -17.93 11.47 19.25
C ILE A 438 -18.21 12.26 20.53
N LYS A 439 -19.49 12.54 20.81
CA LYS A 439 -19.91 13.40 21.93
C LYS A 439 -20.17 12.63 23.23
N ASP A 440 -20.65 11.39 23.12
CA ASP A 440 -20.93 10.52 24.27
C ASP A 440 -19.63 9.84 24.73
N GLU A 441 -19.25 10.11 25.98
CA GLU A 441 -18.05 9.57 26.61
C GLU A 441 -18.16 8.07 26.90
N ILE A 442 -19.36 7.52 27.07
CA ILE A 442 -19.59 6.09 27.28
C ILE A 442 -19.36 5.34 25.96
N ASP A 443 -19.97 5.81 24.86
CA ASP A 443 -19.78 5.21 23.55
C ASP A 443 -18.34 5.41 23.03
N LEU A 444 -17.69 6.53 23.35
CA LEU A 444 -16.25 6.72 23.10
C LEU A 444 -15.41 5.62 23.78
N SER A 445 -15.63 5.35 25.06
CA SER A 445 -14.93 4.27 25.77
C SER A 445 -15.18 2.90 25.15
N ARG A 446 -16.44 2.59 24.80
CA ARG A 446 -16.81 1.33 24.13
C ARG A 446 -16.14 1.18 22.76
N LEU A 447 -16.09 2.25 21.97
CA LEU A 447 -15.42 2.27 20.67
C LEU A 447 -13.91 2.08 20.79
N VAL A 448 -13.26 2.79 21.71
CA VAL A 448 -11.83 2.64 21.99
C VAL A 448 -11.52 1.20 22.40
N LEU A 449 -12.28 0.62 23.32
CA LEU A 449 -12.12 -0.78 23.73
C LEU A 449 -12.32 -1.75 22.56
N ALA A 450 -13.36 -1.55 21.75
CA ALA A 450 -13.66 -2.39 20.60
C ALA A 450 -12.53 -2.35 19.54
N VAL A 451 -12.04 -1.16 19.18
CA VAL A 451 -10.94 -0.95 18.23
C VAL A 451 -9.62 -1.50 18.77
N VAL A 452 -9.24 -1.15 20.01
CA VAL A 452 -7.93 -1.50 20.56
C VAL A 452 -7.76 -2.99 20.82
N TYR A 453 -8.82 -3.70 21.22
CA TYR A 453 -8.75 -5.17 21.41
C TYR A 453 -8.88 -5.97 20.10
N SER A 454 -9.48 -5.41 19.05
CA SER A 454 -9.64 -6.09 17.75
C SER A 454 -8.53 -5.82 16.74
N SER A 455 -7.80 -4.70 16.88
CA SER A 455 -6.71 -4.30 15.98
C SER A 455 -5.39 -5.02 16.27
N ASP A 456 -4.64 -5.30 15.20
CA ASP A 456 -3.25 -5.78 15.25
C ASP A 456 -2.24 -4.67 14.83
N GLY A 457 -2.66 -3.40 14.88
CA GLY A 457 -1.91 -2.24 14.37
C GLY A 457 -0.72 -1.77 15.23
N SER A 458 -0.10 -0.66 14.81
CA SER A 458 1.08 -0.10 15.49
C SER A 458 0.78 0.34 16.92
N MET A 459 1.68 -0.02 17.85
CA MET A 459 1.61 0.34 19.26
C MET A 459 1.52 1.86 19.48
N GLU A 460 2.16 2.67 18.63
CA GLU A 460 2.09 4.13 18.68
C GLU A 460 0.64 4.64 18.61
N TYR A 461 -0.17 4.08 17.70
CA TYR A 461 -1.57 4.45 17.57
C TYR A 461 -2.40 3.89 18.73
N LEU A 462 -2.15 2.66 19.18
CA LEU A 462 -2.89 2.06 20.30
C LEU A 462 -2.72 2.86 21.60
N VAL A 463 -1.50 3.35 21.88
CA VAL A 463 -1.22 4.24 23.02
C VAL A 463 -1.95 5.58 22.89
N ARG A 464 -1.86 6.25 21.73
CA ARG A 464 -2.55 7.52 21.48
C ARG A 464 -4.07 7.41 21.56
N ILE A 465 -4.63 6.27 21.13
CA ILE A 465 -6.06 5.96 21.25
C ILE A 465 -6.44 5.74 22.72
N PHE A 466 -5.63 5.03 23.51
CA PHE A 466 -5.84 4.88 24.96
C PHE A 466 -5.83 6.25 25.69
N GLU A 467 -4.93 7.17 25.31
CA GLU A 467 -4.91 8.56 25.81
C GLU A 467 -6.15 9.40 25.45
N CYS A 468 -7.12 8.86 24.70
CA CYS A 468 -8.37 9.52 24.39
C CYS A 468 -9.51 9.21 25.38
N LEU A 469 -9.31 8.24 26.28
CA LEU A 469 -10.34 7.76 27.19
C LEU A 469 -10.74 8.80 28.27
N PRO A 470 -12.03 8.87 28.65
CA PRO A 470 -12.52 9.68 29.76
C PRO A 470 -12.09 9.15 31.13
N ILE A 471 -12.00 10.05 32.10
CA ILE A 471 -11.90 9.67 33.52
C ILE A 471 -13.30 9.78 34.10
N PHE A 472 -13.89 8.66 34.49
CA PHE A 472 -15.19 8.63 35.17
C PHE A 472 -14.98 8.85 36.68
N GLU A 473 -15.68 9.85 37.25
CA GLU A 473 -15.74 10.00 38.70
C GLU A 473 -16.50 8.81 39.30
N THR A 474 -15.89 8.15 40.29
CA THR A 474 -16.51 7.03 41.00
C THR A 474 -17.58 7.54 41.96
N GLU A 475 -18.85 7.36 41.60
CA GLU A 475 -19.96 7.55 42.53
C GLU A 475 -19.91 6.47 43.62
N ASP A 476 -20.17 6.84 44.89
CA ASP A 476 -20.22 5.94 46.06
C ASP A 476 -21.39 4.93 45.95
N THR A 477 -21.21 3.95 45.06
CA THR A 477 -22.15 2.86 44.75
C THR A 477 -21.49 1.51 45.06
N ASP A 478 -22.30 0.51 45.38
CA ASP A 478 -21.81 -0.82 45.75
C ASP A 478 -20.90 -1.40 44.64
N PRO A 479 -19.80 -2.10 45.00
CA PRO A 479 -18.85 -2.63 44.03
C PRO A 479 -19.51 -3.65 43.12
N VAL A 480 -19.72 -3.25 41.86
CA VAL A 480 -20.24 -4.12 40.79
C VAL A 480 -19.20 -5.19 40.47
N GLU A 481 -19.63 -6.43 40.25
CA GLU A 481 -18.71 -7.49 39.81
C GLU A 481 -18.11 -7.12 38.44
N PRO A 482 -16.77 -7.13 38.28
CA PRO A 482 -16.14 -6.69 37.04
C PRO A 482 -16.53 -7.61 35.88
N VAL A 483 -17.08 -7.02 34.82
CA VAL A 483 -17.44 -7.75 33.59
C VAL A 483 -16.19 -8.41 33.01
N ASN A 484 -16.21 -9.74 32.96
CA ASN A 484 -15.08 -10.50 32.44
C ASN A 484 -15.00 -10.37 30.91
N MET A 485 -14.17 -9.46 30.41
CA MET A 485 -13.92 -9.26 28.98
C MET A 485 -13.59 -10.56 28.21
N ALA A 486 -13.03 -11.59 28.86
CA ALA A 486 -12.77 -12.88 28.25
C ALA A 486 -14.05 -13.65 27.85
N SER A 487 -15.19 -13.41 28.52
CA SER A 487 -16.48 -14.01 28.16
C SER A 487 -17.16 -13.31 26.98
N LEU A 488 -16.73 -12.08 26.64
CA LEU A 488 -17.21 -11.32 25.49
C LEU A 488 -16.41 -11.67 24.21
N LEU A 489 -15.17 -12.17 24.33
CA LEU A 489 -14.34 -12.61 23.20
C LEU A 489 -15.04 -13.55 22.19
N PRO A 490 -15.84 -14.56 22.58
CA PRO A 490 -16.50 -15.45 21.62
C PRO A 490 -17.60 -14.78 20.78
N LEU A 491 -18.13 -13.64 21.25
CA LEU A 491 -19.08 -12.79 20.53
C LEU A 491 -18.35 -11.72 19.68
N ALA A 492 -17.09 -11.47 19.98
CA ALA A 492 -16.23 -10.44 19.40
C ALA A 492 -15.39 -10.93 18.19
N GLY A 493 -16.02 -11.64 17.25
CA GLY A 493 -15.36 -12.05 16.00
C GLY A 493 -14.94 -10.88 15.10
N THR A 494 -15.56 -9.71 15.30
CA THR A 494 -15.29 -8.44 14.59
C THR A 494 -15.28 -7.27 15.59
N PRO A 495 -14.71 -6.10 15.22
CA PRO A 495 -14.76 -4.89 16.06
C PRO A 495 -16.21 -4.51 16.40
N LEU A 496 -17.12 -4.60 15.42
CA LEU A 496 -18.55 -4.35 15.60
C LEU A 496 -19.19 -5.28 16.63
N GLY A 497 -18.90 -6.58 16.56
CA GLY A 497 -19.42 -7.56 17.53
C GLY A 497 -18.97 -7.28 18.97
N LEU A 498 -17.72 -6.81 19.17
CA LEU A 498 -17.24 -6.38 20.48
C LEU A 498 -17.95 -5.11 20.95
N PHE A 499 -18.14 -4.11 20.07
CA PHE A 499 -18.86 -2.90 20.42
C PHE A 499 -20.32 -3.18 20.83
N THR A 500 -21.04 -4.02 20.07
CA THR A 500 -22.41 -4.45 20.41
C THR A 500 -22.46 -5.18 21.75
N ALA A 501 -21.50 -6.07 22.03
CA ALA A 501 -21.41 -6.74 23.33
C ALA A 501 -21.12 -5.78 24.49
N LEU A 502 -20.44 -4.67 24.25
CA LEU A 502 -20.16 -3.62 25.23
C LEU A 502 -21.32 -2.62 25.43
N GLN A 503 -22.39 -2.64 24.63
CA GLN A 503 -23.52 -1.72 24.80
C GLN A 503 -24.32 -1.95 26.09
N SER A 504 -24.30 -3.16 26.64
CA SER A 504 -24.91 -3.46 27.95
C SER A 504 -24.06 -2.99 29.13
N VAL A 505 -22.78 -2.68 28.91
CA VAL A 505 -21.82 -2.34 29.97
C VAL A 505 -21.98 -0.87 30.38
N GLY A 506 -22.18 -0.65 31.68
CA GLY A 506 -22.43 0.69 32.25
C GLY A 506 -21.16 1.49 32.55
N ARG A 507 -21.31 2.79 32.86
CA ARG A 507 -20.20 3.71 33.18
C ARG A 507 -19.26 3.16 34.26
N ASN A 508 -19.82 2.60 35.33
CA ASN A 508 -19.04 2.11 36.48
C ASN A 508 -18.29 0.80 36.16
N GLU A 509 -18.76 0.02 35.20
CA GLU A 509 -18.13 -1.24 34.76
C GLU A 509 -17.03 -1.00 33.71
N LEU A 510 -17.08 0.12 32.98
CA LEU A 510 -16.03 0.49 32.01
C LEU A 510 -14.70 0.85 32.69
N THR A 511 -14.71 1.50 33.85
CA THR A 511 -13.48 1.88 34.58
C THR A 511 -12.53 0.70 34.84
N PRO A 512 -12.94 -0.42 35.47
CA PRO A 512 -12.04 -1.56 35.68
C PRO A 512 -11.61 -2.25 34.37
N ILE A 513 -12.41 -2.15 33.29
CA ILE A 513 -12.02 -2.65 31.96
C ILE A 513 -10.93 -1.77 31.33
N MET A 514 -10.98 -0.46 31.59
CA MET A 514 -9.97 0.51 31.14
C MET A 514 -8.66 0.38 31.94
N ASP A 515 -8.74 0.15 33.25
CA ASP A 515 -7.57 -0.19 34.09
C ASP A 515 -6.91 -1.50 33.61
N LEU A 516 -7.72 -2.51 33.29
CA LEU A 516 -7.24 -3.78 32.70
C LEU A 516 -6.56 -3.55 31.33
N LEU A 517 -7.15 -2.70 30.47
CA LEU A 517 -6.53 -2.31 29.21
C LEU A 517 -5.18 -1.61 29.44
N GLN A 518 -5.06 -0.73 30.44
CA GLN A 518 -3.78 -0.08 30.76
C GLN A 518 -2.69 -1.11 31.08
N THR A 519 -3.00 -2.12 31.91
CA THR A 519 -2.07 -3.21 32.24
C THR A 519 -1.66 -4.00 31.00
N HIS A 520 -2.61 -4.35 30.12
CA HIS A 520 -2.32 -5.04 28.86
C HIS A 520 -1.46 -4.20 27.91
N LEU A 521 -1.77 -2.91 27.76
CA LEU A 521 -1.06 -1.97 26.90
C LEU A 521 0.39 -1.77 27.36
N MET A 522 0.62 -1.54 28.66
CA MET A 522 1.97 -1.44 29.23
C MET A 522 2.80 -2.70 28.99
N ALA A 523 2.19 -3.86 29.15
CA ALA A 523 2.85 -5.15 28.94
C ALA A 523 3.08 -5.45 27.44
N ALA A 524 2.23 -4.92 26.55
CA ALA A 524 2.39 -4.99 25.10
C ALA A 524 3.46 -4.01 24.58
N GLU A 525 3.60 -2.83 25.17
CA GLU A 525 4.67 -1.86 24.88
C GLU A 525 6.05 -2.45 25.18
N VAL A 526 6.20 -3.11 26.33
CA VAL A 526 7.43 -3.84 26.70
C VAL A 526 7.75 -4.93 25.66
N LEU A 527 6.77 -5.75 25.26
CA LEU A 527 6.99 -6.76 24.21
C LEU A 527 7.31 -6.14 22.84
N ALA A 528 6.72 -4.99 22.50
CA ALA A 528 6.98 -4.27 21.26
C ALA A 528 8.42 -3.75 21.18
N ARG A 529 8.99 -3.26 22.30
CA ARG A 529 10.40 -2.83 22.39
C ARG A 529 11.39 -3.91 21.94
N TYR A 530 11.05 -5.17 22.18
CA TYR A 530 11.88 -6.34 21.87
C TYR A 530 11.35 -7.17 20.67
N HIS A 531 10.52 -6.56 19.81
CA HIS A 531 9.95 -7.16 18.59
C HIS A 531 9.07 -8.40 18.80
N ALA A 532 8.64 -8.68 20.03
CA ALA A 532 7.85 -9.85 20.41
C ALA A 532 6.35 -9.54 20.55
N THR A 533 5.81 -8.68 19.68
CA THR A 533 4.41 -8.22 19.72
C THR A 533 3.41 -9.37 19.66
N VAL A 534 2.31 -9.22 20.41
CA VAL A 534 1.11 -10.05 20.33
C VAL A 534 -0.15 -9.15 20.35
N PRO A 535 -1.25 -9.52 19.67
CA PRO A 535 -2.49 -8.76 19.68
C PRO A 535 -3.07 -8.56 21.08
N LEU A 536 -3.72 -7.42 21.37
CA LEU A 536 -4.27 -7.16 22.72
C LEU A 536 -5.38 -8.15 23.13
N ARG A 537 -6.16 -8.69 22.17
CA ARG A 537 -7.06 -9.84 22.39
C ARG A 537 -6.40 -11.10 22.96
N TRP A 538 -5.09 -11.29 22.74
CA TRP A 538 -4.36 -12.45 23.27
C TRP A 538 -4.32 -12.44 24.80
N TYR A 539 -4.23 -11.25 25.42
CA TYR A 539 -4.19 -11.05 26.87
C TYR A 539 -5.50 -11.43 27.57
N LEU A 540 -6.63 -11.22 26.88
CA LEU A 540 -7.95 -11.58 27.37
C LEU A 540 -8.22 -13.09 27.38
N SER A 541 -7.38 -13.89 26.72
CA SER A 541 -7.55 -15.35 26.63
C SER A 541 -6.67 -16.08 27.64
N ASP A 542 -7.16 -17.16 28.25
CA ASP A 542 -6.35 -17.94 29.20
C ASP A 542 -5.26 -18.74 28.48
N GLN A 543 -4.03 -18.20 28.49
CA GLN A 543 -2.91 -18.75 27.75
C GLN A 543 -2.27 -19.95 28.45
N THR A 544 -1.79 -20.91 27.67
CA THR A 544 -1.08 -22.09 28.20
C THR A 544 0.34 -21.71 28.65
N ALA A 545 0.91 -22.48 29.58
CA ALA A 545 2.31 -22.29 29.98
C ALA A 545 3.28 -22.42 28.77
N GLU A 546 3.00 -23.31 27.81
CA GLU A 546 3.83 -23.48 26.62
C GLU A 546 3.73 -22.28 25.65
N THR A 547 2.57 -21.65 25.49
CA THR A 547 2.45 -20.44 24.67
C THR A 547 3.14 -19.23 25.32
N GLN A 548 3.01 -19.07 26.65
CA GLN A 548 3.79 -18.07 27.41
C GLN A 548 5.31 -18.31 27.28
N ARG A 549 5.74 -19.58 27.35
CA ARG A 549 7.15 -19.98 27.17
C ARG A 549 7.70 -19.60 25.80
N GLN A 550 6.95 -19.88 24.74
CA GLN A 550 7.35 -19.55 23.37
C GLN A 550 7.43 -18.04 23.14
N LEU A 551 6.55 -17.26 23.76
CA LEU A 551 6.61 -15.79 23.76
C LEU A 551 7.85 -15.27 24.51
N CYS A 552 8.15 -15.84 25.67
CA CYS A 552 9.35 -15.51 26.46
C CYS A 552 10.65 -15.84 25.69
N ILE A 553 10.71 -16.99 25.01
CA ILE A 553 11.82 -17.35 24.12
C ILE A 553 11.93 -16.36 22.95
N ARG A 554 10.81 -15.98 22.33
CA ARG A 554 10.78 -14.98 21.24
C ARG A 554 11.34 -13.64 21.69
N MET A 555 10.84 -13.09 22.80
CA MET A 555 11.33 -11.86 23.42
C MET A 555 12.85 -11.92 23.66
N ALA A 556 13.33 -12.93 24.38
CA ALA A 556 14.75 -13.04 24.73
C ALA A 556 15.69 -13.22 23.51
N SER A 557 15.22 -13.87 22.45
CA SER A 557 16.01 -14.14 21.24
C SER A 557 15.96 -13.04 20.19
N GLN A 558 14.85 -12.30 20.07
CA GLN A 558 14.69 -11.20 19.11
C GLN A 558 15.21 -9.87 19.66
N ALA A 559 15.18 -9.66 20.98
CA ALA A 559 15.59 -8.42 21.64
C ALA A 559 16.88 -7.80 21.09
N ALA A 560 17.94 -8.61 20.94
CA ALA A 560 19.26 -8.13 20.51
C ALA A 560 19.50 -8.20 18.98
N GLY A 561 18.43 -8.37 18.17
CA GLY A 561 18.51 -8.45 16.71
C GLY A 561 18.55 -9.88 16.15
N GLY A 562 18.13 -10.88 16.95
CA GLY A 562 18.20 -12.30 16.57
C GLY A 562 19.57 -12.93 16.83
N VAL A 563 19.59 -14.24 17.10
CA VAL A 563 20.82 -15.01 17.41
C VAL A 563 21.87 -14.91 16.31
N GLU A 564 21.46 -14.88 15.04
CA GLU A 564 22.35 -14.78 13.88
C GLU A 564 23.14 -13.45 13.82
N SER A 565 22.62 -12.38 14.45
CA SER A 565 23.31 -11.09 14.53
C SER A 565 24.44 -11.06 15.57
N GLY A 566 24.53 -12.07 16.43
CA GLY A 566 25.43 -12.05 17.60
C GLY A 566 25.04 -11.01 18.66
N GLY A 567 23.78 -10.59 18.67
CA GLY A 567 23.29 -9.56 19.59
C GLY A 567 23.79 -8.15 19.23
N ALA A 568 23.82 -7.81 17.94
CA ALA A 568 24.37 -6.55 17.43
C ALA A 568 23.47 -5.33 17.67
N GLN A 569 22.19 -5.52 18.03
CA GLN A 569 21.28 -4.42 18.33
C GLN A 569 21.45 -3.87 19.76
N PHE A 570 22.05 -4.65 20.67
CA PHE A 570 22.35 -4.24 22.05
C PHE A 570 23.84 -3.89 22.17
N ASP A 571 24.15 -2.60 22.11
CA ASP A 571 25.54 -2.12 22.21
C ASP A 571 26.08 -2.21 23.64
N ARG A 572 25.22 -2.12 24.66
CA ARG A 572 25.62 -2.03 26.08
C ARG A 572 25.19 -3.25 26.88
N ASP A 573 25.93 -3.51 27.95
CA ASP A 573 25.57 -4.52 28.95
C ASP A 573 24.32 -4.10 29.77
N ASP A 574 23.98 -2.81 29.76
CA ASP A 574 22.80 -2.25 30.43
C ASP A 574 21.50 -2.65 29.71
N ASP A 575 21.50 -2.68 28.36
CA ASP A 575 20.34 -3.06 27.53
C ASP A 575 19.88 -4.50 27.84
N TRP A 576 20.85 -5.39 28.12
CA TRP A 576 20.61 -6.77 28.57
C TRP A 576 20.10 -6.87 30.00
N ARG A 577 20.47 -5.94 30.90
CA ARG A 577 19.92 -5.86 32.26
C ARG A 577 18.48 -5.37 32.22
N GLU A 578 18.19 -4.34 31.40
CA GLU A 578 16.83 -3.84 31.18
C GLU A 578 15.91 -4.93 30.61
N LEU A 579 16.37 -5.69 29.61
CA LEU A 579 15.63 -6.86 29.10
C LEU A 579 15.29 -7.86 30.21
N LEU A 580 16.23 -8.16 31.11
CA LEU A 580 16.01 -9.10 32.21
C LEU A 580 14.99 -8.55 33.21
N ASP A 581 15.13 -7.28 33.59
CA ASP A 581 14.22 -6.61 34.52
C ASP A 581 12.79 -6.52 33.92
N ASP A 582 12.66 -6.25 32.62
CA ASP A 582 11.37 -6.25 31.92
C ASP A 582 10.78 -7.67 31.78
N MET A 583 11.59 -8.70 31.51
CA MET A 583 11.13 -10.10 31.51
C MET A 583 10.61 -10.55 32.90
N LEU A 584 11.24 -10.08 33.98
CA LEU A 584 10.79 -10.32 35.35
C LEU A 584 9.58 -9.45 35.73
N ARG A 585 9.48 -8.23 35.20
CA ARG A 585 8.30 -7.37 35.34
C ARG A 585 7.06 -7.99 34.69
N LEU A 586 7.20 -8.61 33.52
CA LEU A 586 6.13 -9.34 32.83
C LEU A 586 5.69 -10.63 33.55
N TYR A 587 6.39 -11.08 34.60
CA TYR A 587 5.96 -12.18 35.47
C TYR A 587 5.05 -11.70 36.62
N GLU A 588 5.27 -10.48 37.13
CA GLU A 588 4.46 -9.79 38.15
C GLU A 588 3.97 -10.71 39.30
N ASP A 589 4.92 -11.34 40.00
CA ASP A 589 4.68 -12.28 41.12
C ASP A 589 3.71 -13.44 40.83
N GLY A 590 3.52 -13.79 39.55
CA GLY A 590 2.61 -14.85 39.10
C GLY A 590 1.31 -14.35 38.45
N ASN A 591 1.07 -13.03 38.45
CA ASN A 591 -0.14 -12.42 37.89
C ASN A 591 0.06 -11.83 36.48
N GLY A 592 1.29 -11.66 36.02
CA GLY A 592 1.62 -11.05 34.72
C GLY A 592 1.50 -12.02 33.53
N ILE A 593 1.86 -11.56 32.33
CA ILE A 593 1.87 -12.38 31.08
C ILE A 593 2.57 -13.72 31.29
N PHE A 594 3.71 -13.73 31.99
CA PHE A 594 4.52 -14.93 32.20
C PHE A 594 4.18 -15.66 33.51
N GLY A 595 3.06 -15.34 34.16
CA GLY A 595 2.72 -15.82 35.50
C GLY A 595 2.60 -17.35 35.66
N LYS A 596 2.40 -18.12 34.57
CA LYS A 596 2.40 -19.60 34.61
C LYS A 596 3.79 -20.21 34.44
N LEU A 597 4.81 -19.43 34.13
CA LEU A 597 6.21 -19.86 34.06
C LEU A 597 6.86 -19.75 35.43
N ALA A 598 7.73 -20.69 35.78
CA ALA A 598 8.57 -20.52 36.98
C ALA A 598 9.62 -19.42 36.73
N PRO A 599 9.94 -18.55 37.69
CA PRO A 599 11.00 -17.54 37.53
C PRO A 599 12.34 -18.16 37.09
N VAL A 600 12.66 -19.36 37.57
CA VAL A 600 13.86 -20.12 37.16
C VAL A 600 13.86 -20.40 35.65
N GLU A 601 12.72 -20.68 35.03
CA GLU A 601 12.60 -20.95 33.60
C GLU A 601 12.77 -19.68 32.76
N ILE A 602 12.23 -18.54 33.21
CA ILE A 602 12.46 -17.22 32.59
C ILE A 602 13.96 -16.90 32.58
N MET A 603 14.66 -17.14 33.70
CA MET A 603 16.12 -16.99 33.78
C MET A 603 16.87 -17.95 32.85
N GLU A 604 16.45 -19.22 32.76
CA GLU A 604 17.06 -20.21 31.83
C GLU A 604 16.94 -19.76 30.37
N ILE A 605 15.79 -19.21 29.97
CA ILE A 605 15.53 -18.67 28.62
C ILE A 605 16.41 -17.43 28.33
N PHE A 606 16.46 -16.48 29.28
CA PHE A 606 17.30 -15.29 29.17
C PHE A 606 18.79 -15.67 29.02
N TYR A 607 19.31 -16.53 29.89
CA TYR A 607 20.72 -16.92 29.85
C TYR A 607 21.07 -17.74 28.60
N SER A 608 20.17 -18.60 28.11
CA SER A 608 20.37 -19.30 26.84
C SER A 608 20.57 -18.31 25.68
N SER A 609 19.74 -17.27 25.61
CA SER A 609 19.82 -16.23 24.58
C SER A 609 21.08 -15.34 24.74
N LEU A 610 21.42 -14.95 25.97
CA LEU A 610 22.61 -14.16 26.29
C LEU A 610 23.93 -14.89 25.92
N LEU A 611 24.01 -16.19 26.22
CA LEU A 611 25.17 -17.04 25.88
C LEU A 611 25.29 -17.23 24.37
N ARG A 612 24.18 -17.48 23.67
CA ARG A 612 24.13 -17.59 22.20
C ARG A 612 24.53 -16.30 21.48
N CYS A 613 24.26 -15.14 22.07
CA CYS A 613 24.75 -13.85 21.57
C CYS A 613 26.22 -13.56 21.95
N GLY A 614 26.93 -14.50 22.55
CA GLY A 614 28.36 -14.38 22.84
C GLY A 614 28.72 -13.40 23.98
N ARG A 615 27.75 -12.95 24.78
CA ARG A 615 27.92 -11.94 25.85
C ARG A 615 28.46 -12.55 27.14
N PHE A 616 29.55 -13.31 27.03
CA PHE A 616 30.11 -14.16 28.08
C PHE A 616 30.54 -13.41 29.36
N ARG A 617 30.98 -12.15 29.24
CA ARG A 617 31.38 -11.34 30.41
C ARG A 617 30.18 -11.00 31.30
N LEU A 618 29.11 -10.50 30.70
CA LEU A 618 27.87 -10.20 31.39
C LEU A 618 27.21 -11.48 31.92
N ALA A 619 27.24 -12.57 31.16
CA ALA A 619 26.75 -13.88 31.63
C ALA A 619 27.50 -14.34 32.90
N ASN A 620 28.83 -14.18 32.95
CA ASN A 620 29.64 -14.50 34.12
C ASN A 620 29.28 -13.60 35.32
N GLU A 621 29.18 -12.28 35.11
CA GLU A 621 28.80 -11.32 36.15
C GLU A 621 27.40 -11.59 36.72
N LEU A 622 26.41 -11.85 35.85
CA LEU A 622 25.02 -12.09 36.27
C LEU A 622 24.87 -13.47 36.92
N MET A 623 25.48 -14.53 36.39
CA MET A 623 25.35 -15.88 36.97
C MET A 623 26.08 -16.03 38.32
N LEU A 624 27.23 -15.37 38.50
CA LEU A 624 28.00 -15.40 39.75
C LEU A 624 27.64 -14.25 40.71
N GLY A 625 26.79 -13.31 40.27
CA GLY A 625 26.31 -12.17 41.04
C GLY A 625 25.45 -12.54 42.24
N SER A 626 25.51 -11.71 43.29
CA SER A 626 24.92 -12.00 44.61
C SER A 626 23.39 -12.08 44.65
N THR A 627 22.70 -11.61 43.61
CA THR A 627 21.24 -11.61 43.48
C THR A 627 20.71 -12.88 42.79
N VAL A 628 21.32 -13.33 41.70
CA VAL A 628 20.85 -14.51 40.93
C VAL A 628 21.43 -15.83 41.43
N GLY A 629 22.61 -15.82 42.05
CA GLY A 629 23.26 -17.02 42.62
C GLY A 629 22.51 -17.73 43.77
N ARG A 630 21.27 -17.31 44.07
CA ARG A 630 20.32 -17.98 44.98
C ARG A 630 19.19 -18.74 44.26
N ILE A 631 18.98 -18.51 42.96
CA ILE A 631 17.77 -18.95 42.23
C ILE A 631 18.07 -20.09 41.24
N MET A 632 19.23 -20.05 40.56
CA MET A 632 19.64 -21.09 39.61
C MET A 632 20.65 -22.05 40.23
N ASP A 633 20.43 -23.36 40.06
CA ASP A 633 21.38 -24.40 40.47
C ASP A 633 22.61 -24.44 39.54
N ILE A 634 23.79 -24.69 40.11
CA ILE A 634 25.07 -24.77 39.40
C ILE A 634 25.03 -25.84 38.30
N ASN A 635 24.35 -26.97 38.54
CA ASN A 635 24.21 -28.03 37.55
C ASN A 635 23.38 -27.60 36.32
N LYS A 636 22.40 -26.70 36.52
CA LYS A 636 21.58 -26.13 35.44
C LYS A 636 22.38 -25.09 34.65
N ALA A 637 23.12 -24.21 35.34
CA ALA A 637 24.00 -23.24 34.71
C ALA A 637 25.11 -23.93 33.89
N GLU A 638 25.74 -24.98 34.44
CA GLU A 638 26.71 -25.82 33.72
C GLU A 638 26.11 -26.39 32.43
N LYS A 639 24.89 -26.94 32.50
CA LYS A 639 24.20 -27.47 31.33
C LYS A 639 23.94 -26.39 30.27
N LEU A 640 23.45 -25.21 30.64
CA LEU A 640 23.21 -24.10 29.71
C LEU A 640 24.51 -23.64 29.00
N VAL A 641 25.61 -23.53 29.74
CA VAL A 641 26.92 -23.16 29.18
C VAL A 641 27.44 -24.23 28.23
N ILE A 642 27.29 -25.52 28.55
CA ILE A 642 27.69 -26.62 27.66
C ILE A 642 26.79 -26.69 26.42
N ASP A 643 25.48 -26.52 26.54
CA ASP A 643 24.57 -26.57 25.40
C ASP A 643 24.79 -25.37 24.45
N ALA A 644 25.13 -24.17 24.97
CA ALA A 644 25.53 -23.01 24.17
C ALA A 644 26.92 -23.15 23.53
N GLU A 645 27.92 -23.70 24.26
CA GLU A 645 29.23 -24.05 23.70
C GLU A 645 29.08 -24.98 22.51
N ARG A 646 28.20 -25.98 22.63
CA ARG A 646 28.04 -27.02 21.62
C ARG A 646 27.58 -26.43 20.30
N GLU A 647 26.67 -25.48 20.35
CA GLU A 647 26.18 -24.74 19.19
C GLU A 647 27.29 -23.94 18.50
N PHE A 648 28.16 -23.25 19.25
CA PHE A 648 29.31 -22.56 18.66
C PHE A 648 30.33 -23.52 18.03
N PHE A 649 30.62 -24.65 18.69
CA PHE A 649 31.56 -25.65 18.20
C PHE A 649 31.03 -26.37 16.96
N ASP A 650 29.76 -26.76 16.93
CA ASP A 650 29.16 -27.49 15.82
C ASP A 650 28.99 -26.58 14.58
N ASN A 651 28.72 -25.29 14.80
CA ASN A 651 28.71 -24.25 13.76
C ASN A 651 30.11 -23.71 13.39
N ALA A 652 31.20 -24.26 13.92
CA ALA A 652 32.53 -23.74 13.63
C ALA A 652 33.09 -24.23 12.28
N THR A 653 33.53 -23.28 11.44
CA THR A 653 34.11 -23.58 10.12
C THR A 653 35.59 -23.96 10.16
N THR A 654 36.30 -23.63 11.25
CA THR A 654 37.70 -24.00 11.46
C THR A 654 37.90 -24.39 12.91
N GLY A 655 38.76 -25.37 13.20
CA GLY A 655 39.08 -25.77 14.57
C GLY A 655 40.01 -24.80 15.32
N ASN A 656 40.20 -23.56 14.86
CA ASN A 656 41.16 -22.65 15.48
C ASN A 656 40.62 -22.06 16.79
N MET A 657 41.09 -22.54 17.95
CA MET A 657 40.64 -22.05 19.27
C MET A 657 40.82 -20.54 19.50
N TYR A 658 41.64 -19.87 18.69
CA TYR A 658 41.90 -18.43 18.79
C TYR A 658 41.06 -17.56 17.83
N ALA A 659 40.23 -18.16 16.96
CA ALA A 659 39.45 -17.43 15.96
C ALA A 659 38.05 -18.02 15.70
N GLY A 660 37.10 -17.16 15.31
CA GLY A 660 35.74 -17.55 14.97
C GLY A 660 34.99 -18.28 16.09
N ASN A 661 34.03 -19.13 15.72
CA ASN A 661 33.12 -19.77 16.67
C ASN A 661 33.84 -20.72 17.66
N MET A 662 34.99 -21.31 17.31
CA MET A 662 35.79 -22.09 18.27
C MET A 662 36.34 -21.27 19.43
N LYS A 663 36.69 -19.99 19.17
CA LYS A 663 37.05 -19.07 20.25
C LYS A 663 35.82 -18.76 21.11
N MET A 664 34.66 -18.57 20.50
CA MET A 664 33.41 -18.31 21.22
C MET A 664 33.01 -19.50 22.09
N ALA A 665 33.12 -20.73 21.58
CA ALA A 665 32.96 -21.97 22.35
C ALA A 665 33.91 -22.01 23.57
N LEU A 666 35.19 -21.72 23.37
CA LEU A 666 36.18 -21.70 24.45
C LEU A 666 35.95 -20.59 25.47
N ASP A 667 35.53 -19.39 25.04
CA ASP A 667 35.22 -18.27 25.92
C ASP A 667 33.87 -18.46 26.65
N CYS A 668 32.93 -19.21 26.07
CA CYS A 668 31.69 -19.66 26.72
C CYS A 668 31.98 -20.58 27.90
N LEU A 669 32.86 -21.58 27.74
CA LEU A 669 33.26 -22.49 28.82
C LEU A 669 33.99 -21.79 29.99
N LYS A 670 34.50 -20.57 29.80
CA LYS A 670 35.12 -19.74 30.85
C LYS A 670 34.12 -18.90 31.64
N VAL A 671 32.82 -18.93 31.29
CA VAL A 671 31.76 -18.24 32.04
C VAL A 671 31.64 -18.81 33.46
N LEU A 672 31.79 -20.12 33.62
CA LEU A 672 31.71 -20.83 34.89
C LEU A 672 33.08 -21.39 35.33
N PRO A 673 33.30 -21.63 36.64
CA PRO A 673 34.48 -22.32 37.11
C PRO A 673 34.55 -23.76 36.54
N ALA A 674 35.76 -24.19 36.13
CA ALA A 674 35.95 -25.43 35.38
C ALA A 674 35.66 -26.71 36.19
N THR A 675 34.42 -27.21 36.06
CA THR A 675 33.92 -28.52 36.53
C THR A 675 34.54 -29.69 35.77
N SER A 676 34.16 -30.93 36.07
CA SER A 676 34.64 -32.12 35.34
C SER A 676 34.13 -32.19 33.90
N GLU A 677 32.89 -31.76 33.64
CA GLU A 677 32.32 -31.84 32.29
C GLU A 677 32.79 -30.67 31.41
N ILE A 678 32.85 -29.44 31.96
CA ILE A 678 33.45 -28.29 31.27
C ILE A 678 34.89 -28.60 30.84
N LYS A 679 35.70 -29.26 31.68
CA LYS A 679 37.07 -29.67 31.32
C LYS A 679 37.13 -30.64 30.14
N LYS A 680 36.14 -31.52 29.96
CA LYS A 680 36.10 -32.46 28.82
C LYS A 680 35.80 -31.74 27.51
N GLU A 681 34.92 -30.74 27.52
CA GLU A 681 34.63 -29.94 26.32
C GLU A 681 35.82 -28.99 26.00
N ILE A 682 36.50 -28.42 27.02
CA ILE A 682 37.78 -27.69 26.81
C ILE A 682 38.83 -28.61 26.19
N ASP A 683 39.06 -29.80 26.75
CA ASP A 683 39.97 -30.81 26.22
C ASP A 683 39.63 -31.12 24.73
N LEU A 684 38.35 -31.26 24.39
CA LEU A 684 37.89 -31.52 23.03
C LEU A 684 38.15 -30.34 22.07
N ILE A 685 37.96 -29.09 22.51
CA ILE A 685 38.32 -27.89 21.75
C ILE A 685 39.83 -27.87 21.48
N GLU A 686 40.65 -28.14 22.49
CA GLU A 686 42.11 -28.15 22.36
C GLU A 686 42.59 -29.30 21.44
N ALA A 687 41.97 -30.48 21.52
CA ALA A 687 42.23 -31.58 20.59
C ALA A 687 41.84 -31.21 19.15
N THR A 688 40.70 -30.55 18.97
CA THR A 688 40.21 -30.09 17.65
C THR A 688 41.15 -29.07 17.02
N HIS A 689 41.71 -28.15 17.83
CA HIS A 689 42.75 -27.22 17.38
C HIS A 689 44.00 -27.94 16.90
N ALA A 690 44.54 -28.87 17.70
CA ALA A 690 45.70 -29.64 17.32
C ALA A 690 45.47 -30.42 16.01
N LEU A 691 44.37 -31.19 15.90
CA LEU A 691 44.06 -31.99 14.72
C LEU A 691 43.90 -31.16 13.43
N THR A 692 43.18 -30.03 13.49
CA THR A 692 42.79 -29.26 12.29
C THR A 692 43.75 -28.12 11.95
N SER A 693 44.28 -27.41 12.96
CA SER A 693 45.02 -26.16 12.78
C SER A 693 46.53 -26.40 12.81
N GLU A 694 47.01 -27.11 13.84
CA GLU A 694 48.43 -27.45 14.00
C GLU A 694 48.84 -28.56 13.04
N TYR A 695 48.08 -29.67 13.01
CA TYR A 695 48.39 -30.87 12.25
C TYR A 695 47.78 -30.90 10.84
N ARG A 696 46.65 -30.20 10.61
CA ARG A 696 45.96 -30.10 9.30
C ARG A 696 45.60 -31.45 8.70
N ILE A 697 44.90 -32.28 9.47
CA ILE A 697 44.42 -33.58 9.00
C ILE A 697 43.34 -33.38 7.93
N ALA A 698 43.54 -34.05 6.80
CA ALA A 698 42.57 -34.11 5.72
C ALA A 698 41.69 -35.38 5.81
N ASP A 699 40.45 -35.29 5.35
CA ASP A 699 39.62 -36.46 5.09
C ASP A 699 39.95 -37.10 3.73
N ARG A 700 39.29 -38.22 3.39
CA ARG A 700 39.51 -38.99 2.14
C ARG A 700 39.37 -38.16 0.86
N SER A 701 38.65 -37.03 0.91
CA SER A 701 38.46 -36.07 -0.18
C SER A 701 39.56 -35.01 -0.31
N GLY A 702 40.50 -34.94 0.63
CA GLY A 702 41.57 -33.93 0.67
C GLY A 702 41.21 -32.65 1.43
N ASN A 703 39.96 -32.49 1.87
CA ASN A 703 39.51 -31.33 2.66
C ASN A 703 39.88 -31.49 4.14
N VAL A 704 40.18 -30.38 4.83
CA VAL A 704 40.45 -30.37 6.29
C VAL A 704 39.20 -30.81 7.05
N LEU A 705 39.37 -31.60 8.11
CA LEU A 705 38.27 -32.03 8.98
C LEU A 705 37.61 -30.83 9.67
N MET A 706 36.27 -30.82 9.67
CA MET A 706 35.46 -29.81 10.36
C MET A 706 35.30 -30.20 11.84
N PRO A 707 35.23 -29.22 12.78
CA PRO A 707 34.98 -29.48 14.21
C PRO A 707 33.84 -30.46 14.49
N ILE A 708 32.65 -30.24 13.90
CA ILE A 708 31.49 -31.12 14.04
C ILE A 708 31.79 -32.60 13.70
N GLN A 709 32.64 -32.86 12.70
CA GLN A 709 33.04 -34.22 12.31
C GLN A 709 33.93 -34.90 13.35
N ILE A 710 34.74 -34.12 14.09
CA ILE A 710 35.60 -34.61 15.17
C ILE A 710 34.76 -34.95 16.41
N ARG A 711 33.79 -34.11 16.76
CA ARG A 711 32.88 -34.38 17.90
C ARG A 711 32.00 -35.61 17.65
N GLN A 712 31.42 -35.72 16.44
CA GLN A 712 30.53 -36.82 16.02
C GLN A 712 31.27 -38.13 15.66
N ALA A 713 32.61 -38.16 15.70
CA ALA A 713 33.38 -39.36 15.36
C ALA A 713 33.09 -40.52 16.33
N SER A 714 32.56 -41.63 15.80
CA SER A 714 32.21 -42.85 16.56
C SER A 714 33.41 -43.53 17.22
N ASN A 715 34.59 -43.49 16.58
CA ASN A 715 35.86 -43.87 17.17
C ASN A 715 36.89 -42.76 16.96
N ARG A 716 37.18 -42.00 18.02
CA ARG A 716 38.11 -40.87 17.96
C ARG A 716 39.58 -41.30 17.81
N LEU A 717 39.92 -42.58 18.02
CA LEU A 717 41.26 -43.12 17.69
C LEU A 717 41.53 -43.13 16.18
N ASP A 718 40.50 -43.20 15.33
CA ASP A 718 40.67 -43.15 13.87
C ASP A 718 41.16 -41.78 13.39
N LEU A 719 40.96 -40.72 14.20
CA LEU A 719 41.54 -39.40 13.95
C LEU A 719 43.06 -39.42 14.14
N ILE A 720 43.55 -40.27 15.05
CA ILE A 720 44.99 -40.46 15.30
C ILE A 720 45.61 -41.33 14.20
N SER A 721 44.91 -42.37 13.71
CA SER A 721 45.39 -43.13 12.55
C SER A 721 45.43 -42.25 11.28
N LYS A 722 44.46 -41.33 11.09
CA LYS A 722 44.51 -40.28 10.05
C LYS A 722 45.69 -39.31 10.25
N LEU A 723 45.95 -38.84 11.48
CA LEU A 723 47.10 -37.98 11.81
C LEU A 723 48.42 -38.63 11.36
N ILE A 724 48.63 -39.88 11.77
CA ILE A 724 49.84 -40.67 11.49
C ILE A 724 50.04 -40.86 9.99
N ASN A 725 48.97 -41.11 9.23
CA ASN A 725 49.03 -41.24 7.77
C ASN A 725 49.25 -39.90 7.04
N THR A 726 48.93 -38.77 7.67
CA THR A 726 49.03 -37.42 7.08
C THR A 726 50.40 -36.80 7.32
N ARG A 727 51.01 -37.01 8.50
CA ARG A 727 52.32 -36.44 8.87
C ARG A 727 53.38 -37.50 9.13
N GLN A 728 54.31 -37.63 8.19
CA GLN A 728 55.56 -38.35 8.40
C GLN A 728 56.34 -37.75 9.58
N GLY A 729 57.04 -38.60 10.33
CA GLY A 729 57.84 -38.19 11.50
C GLY A 729 57.07 -37.90 12.80
N ILE A 730 55.72 -37.91 12.81
CA ILE A 730 54.93 -37.57 14.02
C ILE A 730 55.20 -38.52 15.20
N TYR A 731 55.61 -39.76 14.93
CA TYR A 731 56.04 -40.75 15.93
C TYR A 731 57.23 -40.30 16.78
N ARG A 732 58.02 -39.30 16.34
CA ARG A 732 59.06 -38.68 17.18
C ARG A 732 58.46 -37.86 18.34
N GLN A 733 57.25 -37.33 18.17
CA GLN A 733 56.49 -36.53 19.15
C GLN A 733 55.43 -37.37 19.89
N HIS A 734 55.75 -38.64 20.19
CA HIS A 734 54.81 -39.60 20.78
C HIS A 734 54.13 -39.13 22.08
N GLU A 735 54.82 -38.34 22.93
CA GLU A 735 54.22 -37.75 24.13
C GLU A 735 53.08 -36.78 23.79
N ASP A 736 53.22 -35.96 22.74
CA ASP A 736 52.21 -34.98 22.35
C ASP A 736 51.01 -35.64 21.68
N VAL A 737 51.24 -36.73 20.93
CA VAL A 737 50.15 -37.59 20.43
C VAL A 737 49.41 -38.29 21.58
N LEU A 738 50.11 -38.69 22.65
CA LEU A 738 49.47 -39.23 23.87
C LEU A 738 48.67 -38.17 24.64
N LYS A 739 49.17 -36.93 24.75
CA LYS A 739 48.41 -35.78 25.30
C LYS A 739 47.16 -35.51 24.47
N LEU A 740 47.26 -35.57 23.13
CA LEU A 740 46.13 -35.43 22.22
C LEU A 740 45.10 -36.57 22.38
N THR A 741 45.58 -37.80 22.60
CA THR A 741 44.72 -38.97 22.88
C THR A 741 43.90 -38.76 24.15
N HIS A 742 44.52 -38.26 25.22
CA HIS A 742 43.84 -37.90 26.47
C HIS A 742 42.73 -36.87 26.22
N LYS A 743 43.07 -35.77 25.53
CA LYS A 743 42.15 -34.68 25.21
C LYS A 743 40.98 -35.07 24.31
N LEU A 744 41.11 -36.12 23.49
CA LEU A 744 40.01 -36.65 22.68
C LEU A 744 38.92 -37.40 23.49
N GLY A 745 39.11 -37.53 24.80
CA GLY A 745 38.15 -38.20 25.71
C GLY A 745 38.62 -39.56 26.21
N TYR A 746 39.80 -40.04 25.82
CA TYR A 746 40.42 -41.27 26.35
C TYR A 746 41.19 -41.01 27.66
N GLN A 747 40.61 -40.16 28.52
CA GLN A 747 41.13 -39.81 29.83
C GLN A 747 41.25 -41.09 30.68
N ASN A 748 42.47 -41.38 31.15
CA ASN A 748 42.80 -42.61 31.89
C ASN A 748 42.55 -43.96 31.16
N ASP A 749 42.40 -43.97 29.83
CA ASP A 749 42.27 -45.22 29.06
C ASP A 749 43.63 -45.74 28.58
N THR A 750 44.17 -46.75 29.26
CA THR A 750 45.47 -47.36 28.95
C THR A 750 45.47 -48.15 27.64
N LEU A 751 44.32 -48.73 27.24
CA LEU A 751 44.18 -49.46 25.97
C LEU A 751 44.29 -48.53 24.77
N ALA A 752 43.64 -47.37 24.83
CA ALA A 752 43.81 -46.31 23.83
C ALA A 752 45.29 -45.90 23.71
N GLN A 753 45.99 -45.67 24.82
CA GLN A 753 47.40 -45.30 24.81
C GLN A 753 48.31 -46.39 24.21
N VAL A 754 48.09 -47.67 24.52
CA VAL A 754 48.84 -48.79 23.95
C VAL A 754 48.56 -48.95 22.45
N LYS A 755 47.30 -48.83 22.02
CA LYS A 755 46.93 -48.83 20.58
C LYS A 755 47.60 -47.66 19.83
N VAL A 756 47.64 -46.46 20.41
CA VAL A 756 48.30 -45.30 19.81
C VAL A 756 49.82 -45.47 19.71
N LEU A 757 50.49 -45.96 20.76
CA LEU A 757 51.92 -46.24 20.71
C LEU A 757 52.26 -47.33 19.67
N SER A 758 51.44 -48.37 19.56
CA SER A 758 51.57 -49.42 18.54
C SER A 758 51.41 -48.86 17.12
N MET A 759 50.42 -47.98 16.87
CA MET A 759 50.27 -47.28 15.58
C MET A 759 51.48 -46.38 15.25
N LEU A 760 52.02 -45.65 16.22
CA LEU A 760 53.20 -44.79 16.02
C LEU A 760 54.47 -45.61 15.75
N ALA A 761 54.67 -46.71 16.48
CA ALA A 761 55.76 -47.66 16.24
C ALA A 761 55.68 -48.29 14.84
N GLY A 762 54.46 -48.63 14.38
CA GLY A 762 54.20 -49.12 13.03
C GLY A 762 54.51 -48.10 11.94
N ALA A 763 54.18 -46.83 12.15
CA ALA A 763 54.51 -45.76 11.20
C ALA A 763 56.02 -45.50 11.11
N ALA A 764 56.72 -45.47 12.25
CA ALA A 764 58.18 -45.38 12.29
C ALA A 764 58.86 -46.56 11.56
N LEU A 765 58.25 -47.76 11.63
CA LEU A 765 58.74 -48.94 10.92
C LEU A 765 58.57 -48.85 9.39
N VAL A 766 57.48 -48.22 8.93
CA VAL A 766 57.18 -48.01 7.50
C VAL A 766 58.03 -46.89 6.89
N ASP A 767 58.33 -45.83 7.65
CA ASP A 767 59.24 -44.75 7.25
C ASP A 767 60.74 -45.12 7.47
N GLU A 768 61.07 -46.39 7.72
CA GLU A 768 62.42 -46.95 7.90
C GLU A 768 63.23 -46.37 9.10
N GLU A 769 62.56 -45.71 10.06
CA GLU A 769 63.17 -45.23 11.32
C GLU A 769 63.18 -46.31 12.42
N TYR A 770 64.00 -47.34 12.21
CA TYR A 770 64.04 -48.51 13.09
C TYR A 770 64.40 -48.18 14.57
N GLU A 771 65.25 -47.17 14.83
CA GLU A 771 65.61 -46.79 16.20
C GLU A 771 64.45 -46.18 17.00
N THR A 772 63.61 -45.37 16.36
CA THR A 772 62.45 -44.74 17.01
C THR A 772 61.32 -45.76 17.15
N SER A 773 61.10 -46.59 16.12
CA SER A 773 60.17 -47.72 16.18
C SER A 773 60.50 -48.69 17.33
N PHE A 774 61.78 -49.06 17.52
CA PHE A 774 62.19 -49.93 18.64
C PHE A 774 61.90 -49.33 20.03
N LYS A 775 62.21 -48.04 20.23
CA LYS A 775 61.90 -47.33 21.49
C LYS A 775 60.39 -47.27 21.76
N LEU A 776 59.59 -47.08 20.73
CA LEU A 776 58.13 -47.09 20.83
C LEU A 776 57.58 -48.49 21.12
N CYS A 777 58.17 -49.55 20.56
CA CYS A 777 57.86 -50.93 20.94
C CYS A 777 58.12 -51.18 22.43
N GLN A 778 59.28 -50.75 22.96
CA GLN A 778 59.59 -50.84 24.40
C GLN A 778 58.54 -50.11 25.26
N ALA A 779 58.21 -48.85 24.92
CA ALA A 779 57.19 -48.07 25.64
C ALA A 779 55.77 -48.69 25.53
N THR A 780 55.45 -49.33 24.41
CA THR A 780 54.18 -50.05 24.20
C THR A 780 54.10 -51.28 25.12
N VAL A 781 55.20 -52.04 25.22
CA VAL A 781 55.32 -53.24 26.04
C VAL A 781 55.26 -52.91 27.53
N GLU A 782 56.00 -51.88 27.97
CA GLU A 782 55.98 -51.39 29.34
C GLU A 782 54.55 -51.03 29.79
N LYS A 783 53.81 -50.26 28.99
CA LYS A 783 52.40 -49.93 29.28
C LYS A 783 51.46 -51.13 29.19
N ALA A 784 51.74 -52.11 28.34
CA ALA A 784 50.94 -53.35 28.23
C ALA A 784 51.20 -54.36 29.37
N GLN A 785 52.30 -54.21 30.11
CA GLN A 785 52.64 -55.03 31.27
C GLN A 785 52.14 -54.47 32.61
N LEU A 786 51.65 -53.23 32.64
CA LEU A 786 51.02 -52.63 33.83
C LEU A 786 49.83 -53.48 34.32
N ASP A 787 49.85 -53.91 35.59
CA ASP A 787 48.73 -54.66 36.13
C ASP A 787 47.55 -53.74 36.47
N LEU A 788 46.44 -53.96 35.76
CA LEU A 788 45.20 -53.22 35.87
C LEU A 788 44.10 -54.11 36.45
N PRO A 789 44.07 -54.37 37.78
CA PRO A 789 43.18 -55.37 38.38
C PRO A 789 41.68 -55.07 38.19
N GLN A 790 41.30 -53.82 37.91
CA GLN A 790 39.90 -53.41 37.69
C GLN A 790 39.39 -53.57 36.24
N LYS A 791 40.23 -53.96 35.28
CA LYS A 791 39.84 -54.07 33.85
C LYS A 791 39.57 -55.53 33.44
N PRO A 792 38.57 -55.79 32.57
CA PRO A 792 38.18 -57.14 32.18
C PRO A 792 39.26 -57.85 31.37
N LYS A 793 39.24 -59.20 31.35
CA LYS A 793 40.26 -60.01 30.66
C LYS A 793 40.40 -59.63 29.17
N SER A 794 39.28 -59.45 28.45
CA SER A 794 39.29 -59.02 27.03
C SER A 794 40.07 -57.73 26.79
N TYR A 795 39.97 -56.75 27.70
CA TYR A 795 40.69 -55.49 27.60
C TYR A 795 42.20 -55.68 27.79
N LYS A 796 42.61 -56.54 28.75
CA LYS A 796 44.03 -56.90 28.93
C LYS A 796 44.57 -57.70 27.74
N ASP A 797 43.75 -58.60 27.18
CA ASP A 797 44.13 -59.42 26.03
C ASP A 797 44.29 -58.54 24.77
N GLU A 798 43.41 -57.56 24.53
CA GLU A 798 43.58 -56.55 23.46
C GLU A 798 44.82 -55.66 23.64
N MET A 799 45.14 -55.22 24.87
CA MET A 799 46.36 -54.46 25.16
C MET A 799 47.60 -55.26 24.78
N LYS A 800 47.67 -56.52 25.22
CA LYS A 800 48.76 -57.44 24.87
C LYS A 800 48.81 -57.70 23.37
N GLN A 801 47.65 -57.87 22.73
CA GLN A 801 47.54 -58.09 21.28
C GLN A 801 48.19 -56.97 20.47
N ALA A 802 47.80 -55.71 20.74
CA ALA A 802 48.37 -54.56 20.06
C ALA A 802 49.88 -54.41 20.29
N ALA A 803 50.39 -54.84 21.44
CA ALA A 803 51.80 -54.75 21.82
C ALA A 803 52.67 -55.88 21.21
N TRP A 804 52.23 -57.15 21.25
CA TRP A 804 53.03 -58.26 20.69
C TRP A 804 53.07 -58.21 19.16
N GLN A 805 51.97 -57.83 18.51
CA GLN A 805 51.88 -57.77 17.04
C GLN A 805 52.89 -56.77 16.46
N ILE A 806 53.03 -55.57 17.04
CA ILE A 806 54.00 -54.59 16.55
C ILE A 806 55.44 -55.01 16.81
N CYS A 807 55.73 -55.63 17.97
CA CYS A 807 57.05 -56.15 18.28
C CYS A 807 57.45 -57.32 17.34
N PHE A 808 56.51 -58.19 17.00
CA PHE A 808 56.70 -59.27 16.02
C PHE A 808 56.94 -58.71 14.61
N ASN A 809 56.14 -57.72 14.18
CA ASN A 809 56.32 -57.05 12.90
C ASN A 809 57.69 -56.37 12.80
N PHE A 810 58.18 -55.72 13.88
CA PHE A 810 59.53 -55.15 13.94
C PHE A 810 60.62 -56.22 13.77
N GLY A 811 60.56 -57.31 14.53
CA GLY A 811 61.55 -58.39 14.47
C GLY A 811 61.67 -59.05 13.09
N LYS A 812 60.56 -59.13 12.35
CA LYS A 812 60.46 -59.69 11.00
C LYS A 812 61.12 -58.82 9.90
N MET A 813 61.53 -57.59 10.18
CA MET A 813 62.04 -56.67 9.16
C MET A 813 63.47 -56.98 8.70
N ASP A 814 63.59 -57.83 7.66
CA ASP A 814 64.87 -58.24 7.06
C ASP A 814 65.72 -57.06 6.51
N ALA A 815 65.13 -55.88 6.31
CA ALA A 815 65.84 -54.66 5.90
C ALA A 815 66.69 -54.01 7.01
N TYR A 816 66.46 -54.33 8.29
CA TYR A 816 67.20 -53.74 9.41
C TYR A 816 68.34 -54.68 9.87
N CYS A 817 69.58 -54.17 9.79
CA CYS A 817 70.81 -54.94 10.02
C CYS A 817 71.18 -55.13 11.50
N ASP A 818 70.47 -54.52 12.46
CA ASP A 818 70.70 -54.74 13.88
C ASP A 818 69.92 -55.98 14.36
N TYR A 819 70.60 -57.14 14.29
CA TYR A 819 70.05 -58.41 14.75
C TYR A 819 69.73 -58.42 16.25
N ASN A 820 70.46 -57.67 17.08
CA ASN A 820 70.26 -57.67 18.54
C ASN A 820 68.91 -57.04 18.87
N ARG A 821 68.65 -55.82 18.38
CA ARG A 821 67.37 -55.14 18.62
C ARG A 821 66.18 -55.87 17.99
N ARG A 822 66.39 -56.57 16.86
CA ARG A 822 65.36 -57.44 16.27
C ARG A 822 65.07 -58.66 17.14
N MET A 823 66.08 -59.29 17.75
CA MET A 823 65.89 -60.36 18.75
C MET A 823 65.18 -59.84 20.00
N ASP A 824 65.59 -58.69 20.54
CA ASP A 824 64.94 -58.05 21.70
C ASP A 824 63.45 -57.76 21.44
N ALA A 825 63.10 -57.30 20.24
CA ALA A 825 61.71 -57.11 19.83
C ALA A 825 60.92 -58.43 19.77
N LEU A 826 61.51 -59.50 19.23
CA LEU A 826 60.88 -60.83 19.27
C LEU A 826 60.76 -61.36 20.71
N ALA A 827 61.65 -61.00 21.64
CA ALA A 827 61.57 -61.40 23.04
C ALA A 827 60.39 -60.72 23.74
N MET A 828 60.25 -59.41 23.52
CA MET A 828 59.09 -58.64 23.96
C MET A 828 57.78 -59.19 23.36
N ALA A 829 57.80 -59.63 22.10
CA ALA A 829 56.66 -60.31 21.48
C ALA A 829 56.34 -61.66 22.16
N LEU A 830 57.33 -62.52 22.42
CA LEU A 830 57.15 -63.81 23.09
C LEU A 830 56.50 -63.66 24.47
N VAL A 831 56.94 -62.69 25.27
CA VAL A 831 56.42 -62.43 26.63
C VAL A 831 54.93 -62.01 26.62
N LEU A 832 54.47 -61.35 25.55
CA LEU A 832 53.11 -60.82 25.44
C LEU A 832 52.18 -61.66 24.54
N SER A 833 52.73 -62.52 23.69
CA SER A 833 51.96 -63.30 22.71
C SER A 833 51.03 -64.34 23.36
N PRO A 834 49.80 -64.55 22.82
CA PRO A 834 48.98 -65.71 23.15
C PRO A 834 49.71 -67.01 22.78
N VAL A 835 49.46 -68.08 23.54
CA VAL A 835 50.09 -69.40 23.38
C VAL A 835 50.00 -69.93 21.94
N GLU A 836 48.92 -69.59 21.23
CA GLU A 836 48.67 -69.91 19.82
C GLU A 836 49.75 -69.40 18.86
N TYR A 837 50.28 -68.19 19.08
CA TYR A 837 51.21 -67.51 18.17
C TYR A 837 52.69 -67.62 18.58
N VAL A 838 52.98 -68.18 19.76
CA VAL A 838 54.36 -68.39 20.25
C VAL A 838 55.21 -69.18 19.24
N HIS A 839 54.61 -70.14 18.54
CA HIS A 839 55.31 -70.93 17.53
C HIS A 839 55.80 -70.08 16.35
N ASP A 840 54.96 -69.17 15.85
CA ASP A 840 55.29 -68.29 14.72
C ASP A 840 56.40 -67.30 15.08
N VAL A 841 56.35 -66.75 16.30
CA VAL A 841 57.43 -65.87 16.82
C VAL A 841 58.75 -66.64 16.94
N LEU A 842 58.73 -67.88 17.43
CA LEU A 842 59.92 -68.74 17.51
C LEU A 842 60.50 -69.15 16.15
N ILE A 843 59.67 -69.29 15.11
CA ILE A 843 60.16 -69.55 13.74
C ILE A 843 60.98 -68.34 13.25
N VAL A 844 60.45 -67.12 13.39
CA VAL A 844 61.15 -65.90 12.99
C VAL A 844 62.42 -65.69 13.83
N TRP A 845 62.38 -65.97 15.14
CA TRP A 845 63.55 -65.96 16.01
C TRP A 845 64.67 -66.87 15.49
N ARG A 846 64.37 -68.15 15.23
CA ARG A 846 65.38 -69.12 14.78
C ARG A 846 65.99 -68.76 13.43
N LYS A 847 65.20 -68.21 12.49
CA LYS A 847 65.71 -67.67 11.22
C LYS A 847 66.70 -66.53 11.48
N LEU A 848 66.31 -65.56 12.31
CA LEU A 848 67.13 -64.39 12.64
C LEU A 848 68.43 -64.78 13.38
N GLU A 849 68.36 -65.76 14.27
CA GLU A 849 69.50 -66.29 15.02
C GLU A 849 70.53 -66.97 14.10
N GLN A 850 70.06 -67.72 13.09
CA GLN A 850 70.92 -68.29 12.04
C GLN A 850 71.54 -67.21 11.15
N GLU A 851 70.77 -66.19 10.76
CA GLU A 851 71.26 -65.04 9.98
C GLU A 851 72.30 -64.22 10.77
N ARG A 852 72.09 -63.99 12.06
CA ARG A 852 73.06 -63.35 12.97
C ARG A 852 74.36 -64.16 13.04
N ALA A 853 74.27 -65.47 13.25
CA ALA A 853 75.44 -66.36 13.29
C ALA A 853 76.21 -66.39 11.96
N ALA A 854 75.51 -66.28 10.82
CA ALA A 854 76.12 -66.20 9.49
C ALA A 854 76.78 -64.84 9.18
N SER A 855 76.34 -63.75 9.82
CA SER A 855 76.84 -62.39 9.57
C SER A 855 78.21 -62.07 10.19
N GLY A 856 78.73 -62.96 11.05
CA GLY A 856 80.09 -62.83 11.62
C GLY A 856 80.24 -61.75 12.69
N LEU A 857 79.14 -61.11 13.13
CA LEU A 857 79.13 -60.28 14.33
C LEU A 857 79.49 -61.12 15.56
N PRO A 858 80.33 -60.63 16.48
CA PRO A 858 80.68 -61.39 17.67
C PRO A 858 79.43 -61.76 18.48
N VAL A 859 79.39 -63.01 18.90
CA VAL A 859 78.51 -63.46 19.97
C VAL A 859 79.08 -62.84 21.25
N ASP A 860 78.50 -61.73 21.70
CA ASP A 860 78.66 -61.34 23.10
C ASP A 860 78.06 -62.45 23.95
N ASP A 861 78.97 -63.11 24.68
CA ASP A 861 78.71 -64.34 25.43
C ASP A 861 77.69 -64.06 26.55
N PRO A 862 76.62 -64.89 26.75
CA PRO A 862 75.58 -64.62 27.74
C PRO A 862 76.01 -64.63 29.22
N MET A 863 77.32 -64.61 29.51
CA MET A 863 77.89 -64.71 30.86
C MET A 863 78.92 -63.63 31.24
N SER A 864 79.08 -62.55 30.48
CA SER A 864 79.86 -61.39 30.98
C SER A 864 79.40 -60.03 30.43
N LEU A 865 78.50 -59.36 31.17
CA LEU A 865 78.26 -57.90 31.28
C LEU A 865 76.91 -57.68 31.99
N ASP A 866 76.74 -56.90 33.05
CA ASP A 866 77.66 -56.53 34.14
C ASP A 866 76.80 -56.26 35.40
N MET A 867 77.33 -56.56 36.58
CA MET A 867 76.60 -56.55 37.87
C MET A 867 76.57 -55.14 38.51
N SER A 868 76.41 -54.10 37.68
CA SER A 868 76.73 -52.70 38.01
C SER A 868 75.62 -51.67 37.74
N ARG A 869 74.36 -52.11 37.52
CA ARG A 869 73.19 -51.23 37.29
C ARG A 869 72.11 -51.24 38.37
N TYR A 870 72.37 -51.85 39.52
CA TYR A 870 71.54 -51.72 40.72
C TYR A 870 72.41 -51.26 41.90
N ASP A 871 72.76 -49.96 41.92
CA ASP A 871 72.97 -49.21 43.17
C ASP A 871 73.06 -47.70 42.89
N ALA A 872 71.92 -47.01 42.99
CA ALA A 872 71.81 -45.58 43.32
C ALA A 872 70.34 -45.25 43.64
N GLN A 873 69.97 -45.33 44.91
CA GLN A 873 68.72 -44.76 45.39
C GLN A 873 68.77 -43.22 45.38
N ALA A 874 67.58 -42.64 45.25
CA ALA A 874 67.16 -41.39 45.89
C ALA A 874 67.68 -40.02 45.39
N GLN A 875 66.78 -39.04 45.62
CA GLN A 875 66.94 -37.59 45.73
C GLN A 875 67.15 -36.72 44.46
N GLU A 876 66.11 -35.92 44.22
CA GLU A 876 66.15 -34.45 44.08
C GLU A 876 66.96 -33.79 42.94
N SER A 877 66.19 -33.37 41.92
CA SER A 877 66.04 -31.96 41.52
C SER A 877 67.18 -31.16 40.84
N TYR A 878 66.76 -30.30 39.91
CA TYR A 878 67.42 -29.06 39.45
C TYR A 878 68.86 -29.10 38.88
N GLY A 879 68.92 -29.19 37.55
CA GLY A 879 69.54 -28.14 36.73
C GLY A 879 71.07 -28.20 36.52
N TRP A 880 71.59 -27.11 35.92
CA TRP A 880 72.97 -26.91 35.44
C TRP A 880 73.31 -27.76 34.20
N ASN A 881 73.63 -27.22 33.01
CA ASN A 881 74.19 -25.92 32.59
C ASN A 881 75.63 -25.70 33.07
N GLY A 882 76.59 -25.75 32.12
CA GLY A 882 78.04 -25.71 32.36
C GLY A 882 78.71 -27.07 32.07
N LEU A 883 79.93 -27.16 31.52
CA LEU A 883 80.90 -26.14 31.14
C LEU A 883 81.66 -26.69 29.90
N LEU A 884 81.72 -25.99 28.76
CA LEU A 884 82.87 -25.15 28.41
C LEU A 884 84.22 -25.67 28.95
N GLN A 885 85.07 -26.23 28.08
CA GLN A 885 86.41 -25.70 27.77
C GLN A 885 87.13 -26.44 26.62
N ASN A 886 87.65 -25.64 25.67
CA ASN A 886 88.89 -25.79 24.88
C ASN A 886 89.36 -27.21 24.42
N THR A 887 89.69 -27.42 23.14
CA THR A 887 90.80 -26.72 22.45
C THR A 887 90.67 -26.64 20.91
N LYS A 888 90.55 -25.40 20.40
CA LYS A 888 91.38 -24.76 19.34
C LYS A 888 92.22 -25.70 18.46
N LYS A 889 92.04 -25.80 17.13
CA LYS A 889 92.30 -24.80 16.03
C LYS A 889 91.82 -25.43 14.68
N HIS A 890 91.68 -24.80 13.50
CA HIS A 890 91.83 -23.43 12.92
C HIS A 890 90.67 -23.27 11.87
N GLN A 891 90.06 -22.08 11.66
CA GLN A 891 90.15 -21.20 10.45
C GLN A 891 90.08 -21.90 9.06
N TRP A 892 89.25 -21.52 8.07
CA TRP A 892 88.41 -20.35 7.69
C TRP A 892 87.16 -20.88 6.92
N SER A 893 86.11 -20.18 6.46
CA SER A 893 85.47 -18.84 6.57
C SER A 893 84.23 -18.91 5.64
N LEU A 894 83.14 -18.20 5.95
CA LEU A 894 81.89 -18.22 5.17
C LEU A 894 81.87 -17.08 4.12
N GLY A 895 81.32 -17.30 2.92
CA GLY A 895 81.10 -16.26 1.90
C GLY A 895 80.49 -16.83 0.61
N ASP A 896 79.51 -16.12 0.03
CA ASP A 896 78.67 -16.49 -1.13
C ASP A 896 77.86 -17.82 -0.96
N LEU A 897 76.54 -17.88 -1.10
CA LEU A 897 75.70 -17.27 -2.12
C LEU A 897 74.28 -16.98 -1.60
N LEU A 898 73.96 -15.70 -1.41
CA LEU A 898 72.61 -15.21 -1.69
C LEU A 898 72.50 -14.94 -3.19
N LYS A 899 71.72 -15.75 -3.91
CA LYS A 899 70.85 -15.32 -5.02
C LYS A 899 70.01 -16.49 -5.52
N GLY A 900 68.71 -16.23 -5.68
CA GLY A 900 67.76 -17.24 -6.12
C GLY A 900 67.73 -17.41 -7.65
N SER A 901 66.98 -18.42 -8.08
CA SER A 901 66.46 -18.54 -9.44
C SER A 901 65.05 -19.11 -9.36
N VAL A 902 64.08 -18.35 -9.88
CA VAL A 902 62.67 -18.72 -10.07
C VAL A 902 62.40 -18.68 -11.59
N HIS A 903 61.30 -19.29 -12.03
CA HIS A 903 60.77 -19.30 -13.41
C HIS A 903 61.41 -20.28 -14.41
N HIS A 904 60.68 -20.83 -15.39
CA HIS A 904 59.22 -20.86 -15.63
C HIS A 904 58.87 -22.13 -16.44
N ASP A 905 57.58 -22.52 -16.40
CA ASP A 905 56.67 -23.05 -17.44
C ASP A 905 57.30 -23.61 -18.75
N ASP A 906 56.75 -24.65 -19.39
CA ASP A 906 55.35 -24.66 -19.86
C ASP A 906 54.88 -26.07 -20.33
N SER A 907 53.64 -26.14 -20.81
CA SER A 907 53.05 -27.08 -21.79
C SER A 907 52.17 -28.27 -21.35
N SER A 908 50.87 -28.08 -21.64
CA SER A 908 49.98 -28.97 -22.38
C SER A 908 49.47 -30.32 -21.83
N SER A 909 48.14 -30.39 -21.86
CA SER A 909 47.24 -31.55 -21.85
C SER A 909 47.62 -32.76 -22.73
N GLY A 910 47.17 -33.95 -22.31
CA GLY A 910 46.71 -34.97 -23.27
C GLY A 910 47.05 -36.43 -22.98
N ASN A 911 46.27 -37.06 -22.10
CA ASN A 911 45.89 -38.49 -22.10
C ASN A 911 46.86 -39.53 -22.72
N ASP A 912 47.51 -40.35 -21.88
CA ASP A 912 47.84 -41.73 -22.27
C ASP A 912 47.72 -42.71 -21.08
N LYS A 913 47.40 -43.97 -21.37
CA LYS A 913 47.07 -45.01 -20.39
C LYS A 913 48.32 -45.63 -19.77
N GLY A 914 48.81 -45.02 -18.69
CA GLY A 914 49.89 -45.57 -17.86
C GLY A 914 49.44 -46.76 -17.00
N ILE A 915 50.12 -47.90 -17.14
CA ILE A 915 49.97 -49.08 -16.28
C ILE A 915 50.34 -48.73 -14.83
N ASN A 916 49.47 -49.05 -13.87
CA ASN A 916 49.65 -48.74 -12.45
C ASN A 916 50.89 -49.45 -11.86
N GLY A 917 52.01 -48.73 -11.80
CA GLY A 917 53.13 -49.07 -10.92
C GLY A 917 52.71 -48.85 -9.46
N VAL A 918 52.27 -49.94 -8.81
CA VAL A 918 51.90 -49.94 -7.38
C VAL A 918 53.08 -49.44 -6.55
N ARG A 919 52.87 -48.38 -5.75
CA ARG A 919 53.91 -47.83 -4.87
C ARG A 919 54.28 -48.88 -3.81
N LYS A 920 55.56 -48.99 -3.45
CA LYS A 920 56.05 -49.90 -2.39
C LYS A 920 55.23 -49.80 -1.07
N ARG A 921 54.71 -48.60 -0.75
CA ARG A 921 53.85 -48.35 0.41
C ARG A 921 52.56 -49.19 0.41
N ASP A 922 51.95 -49.42 -0.75
CA ASP A 922 50.71 -50.20 -0.87
C ASP A 922 50.97 -51.71 -0.82
N GLN A 923 52.19 -52.16 -1.19
CA GLN A 923 52.61 -53.56 -1.02
C GLN A 923 52.85 -53.90 0.46
N LEU A 924 53.42 -52.98 1.25
CA LEU A 924 53.55 -53.14 2.70
C LEU A 924 52.20 -53.12 3.43
N ARG A 925 51.24 -52.30 2.98
CA ARG A 925 49.88 -52.28 3.54
C ARG A 925 49.18 -53.65 3.49
N ASN A 926 49.46 -54.45 2.46
CA ASN A 926 48.95 -55.83 2.34
C ASN A 926 49.74 -56.86 3.18
N MET A 927 50.97 -56.57 3.61
CA MET A 927 51.78 -57.45 4.47
C MET A 927 51.50 -57.29 5.97
N VAL A 928 51.05 -56.11 6.42
CA VAL A 928 50.79 -55.81 7.84
C VAL A 928 49.40 -56.27 8.29
N GLY A 929 48.48 -56.52 7.35
CA GLY A 929 47.12 -56.99 7.62
C GLY A 929 46.16 -55.84 7.97
N GLY A 930 44.99 -55.83 7.32
CA GLY A 930 43.98 -54.75 7.45
C GLY A 930 43.18 -54.77 8.76
N TRP A 931 43.76 -55.21 9.88
CA TRP A 931 43.11 -55.26 11.20
C TRP A 931 43.60 -54.15 12.15
N LEU A 932 44.38 -53.21 11.61
CA LEU A 932 45.06 -52.13 12.35
C LEU A 932 44.96 -50.76 11.65
N PHE A 933 44.09 -50.62 10.63
CA PHE A 933 43.83 -49.40 9.84
C PHE A 933 42.37 -49.30 9.38
#